data_AF-A0AAE1BZM1-F1
#
_entry.id   AF-A0AAE1BZM1-F1
#
_cell.length_a   1.000
_cell.length_b   1.000
_cell.length_c   1.000
_cell.angle_alpha   90.00
_cell.angle_beta   90.00
_cell.angle_gamma   90.00
#
_symmetry.space_group_name_H-M   'P 1'
#
loop_
_entity.id
_entity.type
_entity.pdbx_description
1 polymer ?
#
loop_
_entity_poly.entity_id
_entity_poly.type
_entity_poly.pdbx_seq_one_letter_code
_entity_poly.pdbx_strand_id
1 'polypeptide(L)'
;MARGGQGEADVADAGAEEHTTEAESHHPGIFTSIIDSLTYTERVSTMDQSWISPYLPTRPTEPGDPVLSPQDLESLRDRLIELTRQIGRYPYNVTLWVRRADVLSQLKYPESAAGDAWKAGFLAGKMMEKCEERHDGREARAGNDEVGGRWKLGFKMGFWMREADVKMEDAADDEGGSCFEHEGHYDFDENDYRWQRLSDLREEARYLQNKNLYYYPQFEEGRYYSRLYPWMEARHRYRDDQLLETINAEFEQQARDKGRGTADCVIRRHAFGRSSNSEMPSDPLSKPTSDILGVFATHDIPAHTTLILDKTRTWGCIGPGTGSHPQNLANLHGGMGCSDPIHPKFPEETVEQDLRWIRDRCGKEAAGVLLLCRLLGETLQKRASEAEEDNEECQQTSGGGSSSSSTIKHPLDHPLLARLTPTYRRTKIQIFSLEEDIIIPNLFLLQTAGIDIFASPQYETWTLFELAARSRNNSWSNPLHSCISPLFSLFNHSCEPNVSWEVGQGNCTSMRITTSRAIEEGEQFFVLYDGYMADEPLKARRKRMRRWLDAECLCGRCVREEATEAAAEVVEEEEVKRMEGALAAAAATVQVGAAVGDGAGKVDSPMSSRRTSPIPLLSGAAAAIAGWDTAPSIVFPEDQDSATGKRPTSSGSSG
;
A
#
# COMPACT_ATOMS: atom_id res chain seq x y z
N MET A 1 50.42 -23.48 -43.05
CA MET A 1 51.77 -23.38 -43.62
C MET A 1 51.94 -22.00 -44.24
N ALA A 2 53.04 -21.32 -43.88
CA ALA A 2 53.69 -20.16 -44.50
C ALA A 2 52.83 -18.92 -44.86
N ARG A 3 52.96 -17.78 -44.17
CA ARG A 3 54.06 -16.78 -44.06
C ARG A 3 54.17 -15.80 -45.24
N GLY A 4 54.20 -14.52 -44.86
CA GLY A 4 54.98 -13.43 -45.48
C GLY A 4 54.15 -12.53 -46.41
N GLY A 5 54.19 -11.20 -46.34
CA GLY A 5 55.01 -10.28 -45.55
C GLY A 5 55.10 -8.93 -46.26
N GLN A 6 54.82 -7.86 -45.50
CA GLN A 6 55.36 -6.49 -45.55
C GLN A 6 55.39 -5.65 -46.84
N GLY A 7 54.94 -4.40 -46.67
CA GLY A 7 55.27 -3.25 -47.51
C GLY A 7 54.69 -1.96 -46.91
N GLU A 8 55.47 -1.30 -46.06
CA GLU A 8 55.24 0.07 -45.54
C GLU A 8 55.43 1.13 -46.64
N ALA A 9 54.62 2.19 -46.60
CA ALA A 9 55.00 3.52 -47.07
C ALA A 9 54.16 4.59 -46.33
N ASP A 10 54.88 5.46 -45.62
CA ASP A 10 54.41 6.55 -44.78
C ASP A 10 53.87 7.79 -45.53
N VAL A 11 53.22 8.65 -44.72
CA VAL A 11 53.03 10.12 -44.83
C VAL A 11 51.78 10.61 -45.56
N ALA A 12 50.75 11.03 -44.80
CA ALA A 12 50.43 12.45 -44.60
C ALA A 12 49.23 12.64 -43.65
N ASP A 13 49.47 13.53 -42.70
CA ASP A 13 48.62 14.08 -41.66
C ASP A 13 47.46 14.94 -42.25
N ALA A 14 46.24 14.68 -41.77
CA ALA A 14 45.11 15.60 -41.83
C ALA A 14 44.09 15.19 -40.76
N GLY A 15 44.31 15.67 -39.53
CA GLY A 15 43.32 15.65 -38.47
C GLY A 15 42.07 16.43 -38.86
N ALA A 16 40.93 15.75 -38.86
CA ALA A 16 39.61 16.36 -38.82
C ALA A 16 38.99 16.03 -37.45
N GLU A 17 39.08 17.00 -36.54
CA GLU A 17 38.25 17.07 -35.35
C GLU A 17 36.80 17.30 -35.79
N GLU A 18 35.96 16.28 -35.69
CA GLU A 18 34.52 16.44 -35.88
C GLU A 18 33.87 16.72 -34.52
N HIS A 19 33.82 18.02 -34.19
CA HIS A 19 32.94 18.57 -33.17
C HIS A 19 31.49 18.31 -33.58
N THR A 20 30.90 17.23 -33.07
CA THR A 20 29.44 17.07 -33.08
C THR A 20 28.89 17.76 -31.85
N THR A 21 28.24 18.89 -32.10
CA THR A 21 27.48 19.65 -31.11
C THR A 21 26.19 18.89 -30.83
N GLU A 22 26.01 18.45 -29.58
CA GLU A 22 24.75 17.91 -29.08
C GLU A 22 23.68 19.01 -29.15
N ALA A 23 22.81 18.91 -30.14
CA ALA A 23 21.56 19.65 -30.15
C ALA A 23 20.55 18.93 -29.25
N GLU A 24 20.38 19.43 -28.03
CA GLU A 24 19.25 19.12 -27.16
C GLU A 24 17.95 19.47 -27.91
N SER A 25 17.30 18.45 -28.47
CA SER A 25 15.96 18.59 -29.04
C SER A 25 14.94 18.51 -27.90
N HIS A 26 14.55 19.67 -27.38
CA HIS A 26 13.31 19.81 -26.62
C HIS A 26 12.12 19.51 -27.55
N HIS A 27 11.67 18.26 -27.55
CA HIS A 27 10.37 17.92 -28.08
C HIS A 27 9.29 18.27 -27.04
N PRO A 28 8.31 19.13 -27.36
CA PRO A 28 7.16 19.36 -26.50
C PRO A 28 6.37 18.05 -26.41
N GLY A 29 6.26 17.54 -25.18
CA GLY A 29 5.68 16.25 -24.88
C GLY A 29 4.23 16.10 -25.31
N ILE A 30 3.87 14.84 -25.49
CA ILE A 30 2.54 14.27 -25.64
C ILE A 30 1.68 14.64 -24.41
N PHE A 31 1.20 15.88 -24.34
CA PHE A 31 0.46 16.41 -23.18
C PHE A 31 -0.98 16.84 -23.49
N THR A 32 -1.49 16.58 -24.71
CA THR A 32 -2.78 17.19 -25.12
C THR A 32 -3.83 16.27 -25.71
N SER A 33 -3.64 14.95 -25.86
CA SER A 33 -4.63 14.14 -26.63
C SER A 33 -5.46 13.11 -25.87
N ILE A 34 -5.41 13.02 -24.53
CA ILE A 34 -6.25 12.05 -23.78
C ILE A 34 -7.15 12.72 -22.71
N ILE A 35 -6.99 14.01 -22.40
CA ILE A 35 -7.71 14.64 -21.28
C ILE A 35 -9.10 15.22 -21.67
N ASP A 36 -9.41 15.35 -22.96
CA ASP A 36 -10.63 16.04 -23.42
C ASP A 36 -11.92 15.21 -23.43
N SER A 37 -11.90 13.92 -23.07
CA SER A 37 -13.10 13.07 -23.13
C SER A 37 -13.93 12.98 -21.84
N LEU A 38 -13.43 13.48 -20.69
CA LEU A 38 -14.18 13.38 -19.43
C LEU A 38 -15.24 14.48 -19.31
N THR A 39 -16.49 14.09 -19.55
CA THR A 39 -17.68 14.91 -19.29
C THR A 39 -17.74 15.33 -17.81
N TYR A 40 -18.33 16.49 -17.49
CA TYR A 40 -18.47 17.00 -16.12
C TYR A 40 -19.10 15.98 -15.15
N THR A 41 -19.94 15.08 -15.68
CA THR A 41 -20.59 13.96 -14.97
C THR A 41 -19.65 12.83 -14.53
N GLU A 42 -18.44 12.73 -15.10
CA GLU A 42 -17.46 11.69 -14.75
C GLU A 42 -16.40 12.18 -13.74
N ARG A 43 -16.50 13.43 -13.29
CA ARG A 43 -15.57 14.11 -12.36
C ARG A 43 -16.11 14.22 -10.93
N VAL A 44 -16.93 13.27 -10.51
CA VAL A 44 -17.61 13.32 -9.20
C VAL A 44 -16.76 12.55 -8.18
N SER A 45 -16.18 13.26 -7.19
CA SER A 45 -15.54 12.60 -6.04
C SER A 45 -16.62 11.97 -5.17
N THR A 46 -16.39 10.76 -4.67
CA THR A 46 -17.35 10.16 -3.73
C THR A 46 -17.41 10.92 -2.40
N MET A 47 -16.40 11.73 -2.09
CA MET A 47 -16.33 12.61 -0.91
C MET A 47 -17.27 13.83 -1.01
N ASP A 48 -17.90 14.10 -2.16
CA ASP A 48 -18.89 15.17 -2.33
C ASP A 48 -20.34 14.75 -2.02
N GLN A 49 -20.52 13.52 -1.53
CA GLN A 49 -21.81 12.90 -1.26
C GLN A 49 -22.05 12.74 0.25
N SER A 50 -23.30 12.44 0.60
CA SER A 50 -23.65 12.07 1.98
C SER A 50 -22.93 10.78 2.37
N TRP A 51 -22.48 10.72 3.63
CA TRP A 51 -21.75 9.55 4.13
C TRP A 51 -22.63 8.30 4.17
N ILE A 52 -22.14 7.24 3.54
CA ILE A 52 -22.84 5.94 3.38
C ILE A 52 -22.42 4.96 4.50
N SER A 53 -21.31 5.23 5.19
CA SER A 53 -20.84 4.48 6.37
C SER A 53 -20.78 5.38 7.61
N PRO A 54 -20.89 4.80 8.83
CA PRO A 54 -20.59 5.51 10.06
C PRO A 54 -19.22 6.21 10.03
N TYR A 55 -19.16 7.36 10.69
CA TYR A 55 -17.92 8.09 10.92
C TYR A 55 -16.99 7.27 11.81
N LEU A 56 -15.83 6.91 11.26
CA LEU A 56 -14.77 6.24 11.97
C LEU A 56 -13.45 6.97 11.69
N PRO A 57 -12.88 7.69 12.68
CA PRO A 57 -11.61 8.38 12.49
C PRO A 57 -10.47 7.38 12.31
N THR A 58 -9.52 7.70 11.44
CA THR A 58 -8.32 6.88 11.23
C THR A 58 -7.21 7.30 12.19
N ARG A 59 -7.14 8.55 12.68
CA ARG A 59 -6.16 8.94 13.69
C ARG A 59 -6.38 8.15 15.00
N PRO A 60 -5.32 7.56 15.59
CA PRO A 60 -5.41 7.01 16.93
C PRO A 60 -5.81 8.08 17.94
N THR A 61 -6.73 7.75 18.85
CA THR A 61 -7.16 8.66 19.91
C THR A 61 -6.05 8.83 20.94
N GLU A 62 -5.74 10.08 21.26
CA GLU A 62 -4.75 10.44 22.27
C GLU A 62 -5.42 10.94 23.56
N PRO A 63 -4.78 10.78 24.73
CA PRO A 63 -5.28 11.35 25.97
C PRO A 63 -5.47 12.86 25.85
N GLY A 64 -6.68 13.34 26.14
CA GLY A 64 -7.01 14.77 26.04
C GLY A 64 -7.54 15.21 24.67
N ASP A 65 -7.68 14.29 23.71
CA ASP A 65 -8.36 14.58 22.46
C ASP A 65 -9.80 15.03 22.72
N PRO A 66 -10.24 16.18 22.15
CA PRO A 66 -11.63 16.58 22.25
C PRO A 66 -12.50 15.59 21.50
N VAL A 67 -13.59 15.17 22.14
CA VAL A 67 -14.65 14.40 21.47
C VAL A 67 -15.41 15.36 20.57
N LEU A 68 -15.46 15.06 19.28
CA LEU A 68 -16.28 15.83 18.33
C LEU A 68 -17.75 15.71 18.72
N SER A 69 -18.41 16.85 18.95
CA SER A 69 -19.85 16.85 19.18
C SER A 69 -20.59 16.44 17.90
N PRO A 70 -21.82 15.91 17.99
CA PRO A 70 -22.62 15.60 16.81
C PRO A 70 -22.82 16.80 15.87
N GLN A 71 -22.97 18.01 16.43
CA GLN A 71 -23.12 19.25 15.65
C GLN A 71 -21.81 19.63 14.93
N ASP A 72 -20.67 19.53 15.60
CA ASP A 72 -19.37 19.81 14.98
C ASP A 72 -19.06 18.80 13.88
N LEU A 73 -19.38 17.52 14.10
CA LEU A 73 -19.21 16.48 13.10
C LEU A 73 -20.05 16.74 11.84
N GLU A 74 -21.32 17.12 12.02
CA GLU A 74 -22.20 17.49 10.90
C GLU A 74 -21.68 18.71 10.16
N SER A 75 -21.27 19.76 10.87
CA SER A 75 -20.69 20.97 10.28
C SER A 75 -19.41 20.67 9.48
N LEU A 76 -18.51 19.84 10.03
CA LEU A 76 -17.28 19.44 9.35
C LEU A 76 -17.56 18.56 8.13
N ARG A 77 -18.52 17.63 8.21
CA ARG A 77 -18.97 16.81 7.08
C ARG A 77 -19.48 17.69 5.94
N ASP A 78 -20.38 18.60 6.24
CA ASP A 78 -21.00 19.46 5.21
C ASP A 78 -19.96 20.40 4.59
N ARG A 79 -19.00 20.87 5.41
CA ARG A 79 -17.87 21.65 4.92
C ARG A 79 -16.93 20.83 4.02
N LEU A 80 -16.66 19.58 4.36
CA LEU A 80 -15.86 18.66 3.55
C LEU A 80 -16.50 18.46 2.17
N ILE A 81 -17.81 18.16 2.16
CA ILE A 81 -18.59 17.97 0.93
C ILE A 81 -18.51 19.22 0.05
N GLU A 82 -18.75 20.41 0.62
CA GLU A 82 -18.71 21.66 -0.12
C GLU A 82 -17.33 21.96 -0.71
N LEU A 83 -16.26 21.78 0.08
CA LEU A 83 -14.90 21.98 -0.39
C LEU A 83 -14.52 21.01 -1.51
N THR A 84 -14.93 19.74 -1.40
CA THR A 84 -14.70 18.74 -2.46
C THR A 84 -15.41 19.14 -3.76
N ARG A 85 -16.65 19.65 -3.70
CA ARG A 85 -17.36 20.16 -4.89
C ARG A 85 -16.64 21.37 -5.51
N GLN A 86 -16.15 22.28 -4.67
CA GLN A 86 -15.40 23.44 -5.14
C GLN A 86 -14.07 23.03 -5.79
N ILE A 87 -13.37 22.04 -5.24
CA ILE A 87 -12.14 21.49 -5.86
C ILE A 87 -12.47 20.86 -7.21
N GLY A 88 -13.56 20.10 -7.33
CA GLY A 88 -13.99 19.55 -8.62
C GLY A 88 -14.25 20.62 -9.68
N ARG A 89 -14.67 21.83 -9.29
CA ARG A 89 -14.85 22.98 -10.20
C ARG A 89 -13.57 23.80 -10.44
N TYR A 90 -12.73 23.90 -9.41
CA TYR A 90 -11.53 24.76 -9.39
C TYR A 90 -10.31 23.97 -8.86
N PRO A 91 -9.85 22.95 -9.58
CA PRO A 91 -8.88 21.98 -9.07
C PRO A 91 -7.50 22.58 -8.80
N TYR A 92 -7.14 23.70 -9.42
CA TYR A 92 -5.86 24.37 -9.17
C TYR A 92 -5.97 25.58 -8.22
N ASN A 93 -7.05 25.67 -7.45
CA ASN A 93 -7.14 26.65 -6.37
C ASN A 93 -6.49 26.12 -5.08
N VAL A 94 -5.24 26.54 -4.84
CA VAL A 94 -4.43 26.16 -3.65
C VAL A 94 -5.19 26.35 -2.33
N THR A 95 -5.96 27.44 -2.20
CA THR A 95 -6.70 27.73 -0.95
C THR A 95 -7.76 26.67 -0.64
N LEU A 96 -8.37 26.05 -1.67
CA LEU A 96 -9.36 25.00 -1.45
C LEU A 96 -8.73 23.73 -0.89
N TRP A 97 -7.57 23.33 -1.41
CA TRP A 97 -6.81 22.18 -0.92
C TRP A 97 -6.32 22.37 0.52
N VAL A 98 -5.79 23.55 0.86
CA VAL A 98 -5.39 23.89 2.24
C VAL A 98 -6.59 23.80 3.19
N ARG A 99 -7.73 24.37 2.82
CA ARG A 99 -8.94 24.32 3.63
C ARG A 99 -9.49 22.91 3.80
N ARG A 100 -9.43 22.08 2.75
CA ARG A 100 -9.89 20.69 2.82
C ARG A 100 -8.96 19.84 3.68
N ALA A 101 -7.63 20.06 3.57
CA ALA A 101 -6.65 19.44 4.45
C ALA A 101 -6.90 19.75 5.93
N ASP A 102 -7.22 20.99 6.27
CA ASP A 102 -7.56 21.35 7.65
C ASP A 102 -8.84 20.66 8.13
N VAL A 103 -9.90 20.64 7.32
CA VAL A 103 -11.15 19.92 7.67
C VAL A 103 -10.91 18.43 7.85
N LEU A 104 -10.13 17.78 6.99
CA LEU A 104 -9.75 16.37 7.13
C LEU A 104 -8.92 16.12 8.40
N SER A 105 -8.04 17.06 8.77
CA SER A 105 -7.28 17.00 10.02
C SER A 105 -8.20 17.09 11.24
N GLN A 106 -9.18 17.99 11.21
CA GLN A 106 -10.20 18.11 12.27
C GLN A 106 -11.09 16.87 12.36
N LEU A 107 -11.45 16.28 11.22
CA LEU A 107 -12.15 14.99 11.11
C LEU A 107 -11.26 13.77 11.44
N LYS A 108 -10.00 13.98 11.82
CA LYS A 108 -9.06 12.93 12.25
C LYS A 108 -8.75 11.89 11.16
N TYR A 109 -8.58 12.37 9.92
CA TYR A 109 -8.05 11.60 8.77
C TYR A 109 -6.65 12.09 8.38
N PRO A 110 -5.59 11.78 9.17
CA PRO A 110 -4.27 12.38 9.03
C PRO A 110 -3.62 12.09 7.68
N GLU A 111 -3.78 10.87 7.14
CA GLU A 111 -3.26 10.49 5.83
C GLU A 111 -3.85 11.33 4.69
N SER A 112 -5.18 11.53 4.72
CA SER A 112 -5.88 12.32 3.70
C SER A 112 -5.54 13.81 3.84
N ALA A 113 -5.46 14.31 5.07
CA ALA A 113 -5.05 15.68 5.36
C ALA A 113 -3.61 15.98 4.90
N ALA A 114 -2.67 15.08 5.19
CA ALA A 114 -1.28 15.20 4.74
C ALA A 114 -1.16 15.16 3.21
N GLY A 115 -1.99 14.34 2.55
CA GLY A 115 -2.06 14.27 1.09
C GLY A 115 -2.58 15.56 0.44
N ASP A 116 -3.69 16.11 0.92
CA ASP A 116 -4.22 17.39 0.44
C ASP A 116 -3.26 18.56 0.71
N ALA A 117 -2.63 18.56 1.89
CA ALA A 117 -1.62 19.55 2.25
C ALA A 117 -0.39 19.46 1.33
N TRP A 118 0.08 18.25 1.01
CA TRP A 118 1.16 18.07 0.04
C TRP A 118 0.78 18.58 -1.35
N LYS A 119 -0.42 18.23 -1.84
CA LYS A 119 -0.94 18.71 -3.14
C LYS A 119 -0.99 20.24 -3.17
N ALA A 120 -1.50 20.87 -2.12
CA ALA A 120 -1.52 22.33 -2.00
C ALA A 120 -0.11 22.94 -2.07
N GLY A 121 0.84 22.41 -1.28
CA GLY A 121 2.22 22.88 -1.25
C GLY A 121 2.96 22.69 -2.58
N PHE A 122 2.76 21.55 -3.23
CA PHE A 122 3.31 21.26 -4.56
C PHE A 122 2.79 22.24 -5.60
N LEU A 123 1.47 22.44 -5.65
CA LEU A 123 0.83 23.36 -6.58
C LEU A 123 1.27 24.81 -6.35
N ALA A 124 1.30 25.26 -5.08
CA ALA A 124 1.79 26.59 -4.73
C ALA A 124 3.25 26.78 -5.19
N GLY A 125 4.12 25.80 -4.94
CA GLY A 125 5.51 25.82 -5.39
C GLY A 125 5.62 25.96 -6.91
N LYS A 126 4.87 25.17 -7.68
CA LYS A 126 4.85 25.27 -9.14
C LYS A 126 4.31 26.61 -9.67
N MET A 127 3.37 27.22 -8.96
CA MET A 127 2.88 28.56 -9.31
C MET A 127 3.92 29.65 -8.99
N MET A 128 4.67 29.50 -7.89
CA MET A 128 5.75 30.43 -7.52
C MET A 128 6.92 30.36 -8.50
N GLU A 129 7.38 29.16 -8.89
CA GLU A 129 8.43 28.96 -9.91
C GLU A 129 8.08 29.75 -11.20
N LYS A 130 6.82 29.65 -11.66
CA LYS A 130 6.34 30.40 -12.85
C LYS A 130 6.27 31.91 -12.65
N CYS A 131 6.04 32.40 -11.43
CA CYS A 131 6.10 33.83 -11.13
C CYS A 131 7.55 34.34 -11.20
N GLU A 132 8.50 33.58 -10.65
CA GLU A 132 9.93 33.93 -10.64
C GLU A 132 10.53 33.95 -12.05
N GLU A 133 10.20 32.97 -12.91
CA GLU A 133 10.64 32.92 -14.31
C GLU A 133 10.26 34.18 -15.12
N ARG A 134 9.16 34.84 -14.74
CA ARG A 134 8.71 36.10 -15.36
C ARG A 134 9.45 37.33 -14.83
N HIS A 135 9.74 37.37 -13.54
CA HIS A 135 10.54 38.46 -12.94
C HIS A 135 11.97 38.49 -13.52
N ASP A 136 12.55 37.32 -13.81
CA ASP A 136 13.90 37.19 -14.37
C ASP A 136 13.99 37.44 -15.90
N GLY A 137 12.88 37.78 -16.57
CA GLY A 137 12.86 38.22 -17.97
C GLY A 137 13.27 37.15 -19.00
N ARG A 138 13.27 35.86 -18.66
CA ARG A 138 13.64 34.77 -19.59
C ARG A 138 12.61 34.54 -20.70
N GLU A 139 11.32 34.71 -20.44
CA GLU A 139 10.29 34.67 -21.49
C GLU A 139 10.20 35.98 -22.29
N ALA A 140 10.57 37.13 -21.70
CA ALA A 140 10.51 38.43 -22.37
C ALA A 140 11.55 38.61 -23.50
N ARG A 141 12.54 37.71 -23.60
CA ARG A 141 13.58 37.75 -24.65
C ARG A 141 13.38 36.75 -25.78
N ALA A 142 12.40 35.85 -25.69
CA ALA A 142 12.15 34.81 -26.68
C ALA A 142 10.77 35.01 -27.33
N GLY A 143 10.65 36.01 -28.21
CA GLY A 143 9.49 36.14 -29.09
C GLY A 143 9.08 37.58 -29.31
N ASN A 144 9.53 38.14 -30.43
CA ASN A 144 9.06 39.40 -30.99
C ASN A 144 7.70 39.18 -31.70
N ASP A 145 6.77 38.45 -31.06
CA ASP A 145 5.44 38.18 -31.59
C ASP A 145 4.40 38.94 -30.76
N GLU A 146 3.82 39.97 -31.38
CA GLU A 146 2.68 40.77 -30.91
C GLU A 146 1.36 39.95 -30.74
N VAL A 147 1.45 38.63 -30.53
CA VAL A 147 0.30 37.70 -30.40
C VAL A 147 0.43 36.80 -29.15
N GLY A 148 1.32 37.15 -28.20
CA GLY A 148 1.47 36.46 -26.91
C GLY A 148 0.64 37.10 -25.79
N GLY A 149 -0.66 36.84 -25.73
CA GLY A 149 -1.52 37.37 -24.65
C GLY A 149 -1.04 36.99 -23.24
N ARG A 150 -0.94 37.97 -22.33
CA ARG A 150 -0.50 37.79 -20.92
C ARG A 150 -1.37 36.75 -20.21
N TRP A 151 -0.80 35.69 -19.66
CA TRP A 151 -1.57 34.78 -18.81
C TRP A 151 -1.73 35.37 -17.40
N LYS A 152 -2.96 35.64 -16.97
CA LYS A 152 -3.32 36.09 -15.61
C LYS A 152 -3.95 34.96 -14.82
N LEU A 153 -3.72 34.93 -13.50
CA LEU A 153 -4.54 34.12 -12.62
C LEU A 153 -5.97 34.69 -12.69
N GLY A 154 -6.94 33.87 -13.09
CA GLY A 154 -8.34 34.29 -13.06
C GLY A 154 -8.71 34.66 -11.63
N PHE A 155 -8.99 35.94 -11.38
CA PHE A 155 -9.40 36.42 -10.06
C PHE A 155 -10.59 35.57 -9.58
N LYS A 156 -10.42 34.87 -8.46
CA LYS A 156 -11.37 33.89 -7.87
C LYS A 156 -11.60 32.57 -8.63
N MET A 157 -10.93 32.31 -9.75
CA MET A 157 -11.20 31.17 -10.62
C MET A 157 -10.15 30.05 -10.55
N GLY A 158 -8.96 30.31 -9.98
CA GLY A 158 -8.00 29.25 -9.70
C GLY A 158 -7.45 28.52 -10.93
N PHE A 159 -7.44 29.15 -12.11
CA PHE A 159 -6.72 28.72 -13.31
C PHE A 159 -6.13 29.92 -14.04
N TRP A 160 -5.20 29.67 -14.97
CA TRP A 160 -4.55 30.70 -15.79
C TRP A 160 -5.41 31.01 -17.03
N MET A 161 -5.68 32.30 -17.28
CA MET A 161 -6.42 32.79 -18.46
C MET A 161 -5.53 33.70 -19.31
N ARG A 162 -5.66 33.68 -20.64
CA ARG A 162 -5.01 34.67 -21.51
C ARG A 162 -5.72 36.02 -21.36
N GLU A 163 -4.95 37.10 -21.37
CA GLU A 163 -5.46 38.48 -21.24
C GLU A 163 -6.45 38.85 -22.35
N ALA A 164 -6.33 38.22 -23.52
CA ALA A 164 -7.27 38.37 -24.63
C ALA A 164 -8.70 37.88 -24.31
N ASP A 165 -8.86 36.99 -23.32
CA ASP A 165 -10.15 36.40 -22.93
C ASP A 165 -10.86 37.23 -21.84
N VAL A 166 -10.20 38.25 -21.28
CA VAL A 166 -10.80 39.21 -20.33
C VAL A 166 -11.35 40.39 -21.12
N LYS A 167 -12.33 40.15 -21.98
CA LYS A 167 -13.15 41.23 -22.53
C LYS A 167 -14.21 41.60 -21.50
N MET A 168 -14.03 42.75 -20.87
CA MET A 168 -15.11 43.47 -20.19
C MET A 168 -16.17 43.85 -21.23
N GLU A 169 -17.15 42.98 -21.48
CA GLU A 169 -18.34 43.33 -22.28
C GLU A 169 -19.57 43.68 -21.42
N ASP A 170 -19.47 43.68 -20.09
CA ASP A 170 -20.56 44.09 -19.21
C ASP A 170 -20.19 45.29 -18.34
N ALA A 171 -20.03 46.45 -18.99
CA ALA A 171 -20.17 47.75 -18.34
C ALA A 171 -20.81 48.72 -19.33
N ALA A 172 -22.08 48.45 -19.65
CA ALA A 172 -22.96 49.44 -20.25
C ALA A 172 -23.26 50.51 -19.19
N ASP A 173 -23.07 51.76 -19.61
CA ASP A 173 -23.70 52.98 -19.13
C ASP A 173 -23.40 53.43 -17.69
N ASP A 174 -22.36 54.27 -17.54
CA ASP A 174 -22.56 55.51 -16.77
C ASP A 174 -21.64 56.63 -17.28
N GLU A 175 -22.27 57.68 -17.80
CA GLU A 175 -21.62 58.92 -18.22
C GLU A 175 -21.19 59.75 -17.00
N GLY A 176 -19.95 60.23 -17.01
CA GLY A 176 -19.58 61.44 -16.27
C GLY A 176 -18.64 61.23 -15.07
N GLY A 177 -17.34 61.30 -15.33
CA GLY A 177 -16.35 61.45 -14.27
C GLY A 177 -14.96 61.70 -14.84
N SER A 178 -14.57 62.96 -14.89
CA SER A 178 -13.30 63.45 -15.47
C SER A 178 -12.07 62.74 -14.91
N CYS A 179 -11.18 62.40 -15.83
CA CYS A 179 -9.74 62.28 -15.69
C CYS A 179 -9.15 63.11 -14.52
N PHE A 180 -8.72 62.42 -13.47
CA PHE A 180 -7.69 62.91 -12.56
C PHE A 180 -6.45 62.06 -12.78
N GLU A 181 -5.46 62.65 -13.43
CA GLU A 181 -4.08 62.19 -13.42
C GLU A 181 -3.61 62.21 -11.96
N HIS A 182 -3.49 61.03 -11.35
CA HIS A 182 -2.75 60.86 -10.11
C HIS A 182 -1.40 60.21 -10.46
N GLU A 183 -0.46 61.06 -10.86
CA GLU A 183 0.96 60.73 -10.85
C GLU A 183 1.40 60.51 -9.40
N GLY A 184 1.96 59.33 -9.14
CA GLY A 184 2.63 59.01 -7.88
C GLY A 184 1.82 58.13 -6.93
N HIS A 185 1.50 56.90 -7.36
CA HIS A 185 1.18 55.82 -6.44
C HIS A 185 2.17 54.69 -6.66
N TYR A 186 2.88 54.31 -5.59
CA TYR A 186 3.83 53.20 -5.55
C TYR A 186 3.20 51.94 -6.18
N ASP A 187 3.71 51.52 -7.34
CA ASP A 187 3.52 50.16 -7.89
C ASP A 187 4.20 49.19 -6.92
N PHE A 188 3.53 48.85 -5.83
CA PHE A 188 3.84 47.64 -5.09
C PHE A 188 3.30 46.50 -5.96
N ASP A 189 4.21 45.89 -6.71
CA ASP A 189 3.96 45.01 -7.85
C ASP A 189 2.88 43.97 -7.51
N GLU A 190 1.79 43.93 -8.28
CA GLU A 190 0.69 42.97 -8.09
C GLU A 190 1.22 41.51 -8.08
N ASN A 191 2.37 41.28 -8.73
CA ASN A 191 3.07 40.00 -8.70
C ASN A 191 3.74 39.69 -7.35
N ASP A 192 4.30 40.69 -6.65
CA ASP A 192 4.89 40.51 -5.32
C ASP A 192 3.80 40.10 -4.31
N TYR A 193 2.62 40.73 -4.38
CA TYR A 193 1.48 40.34 -3.54
C TYR A 193 1.00 38.91 -3.84
N ARG A 194 0.95 38.52 -5.12
CA ARG A 194 0.58 37.15 -5.52
C ARG A 194 1.61 36.12 -5.06
N TRP A 195 2.90 36.40 -5.22
CA TRP A 195 3.97 35.53 -4.76
C TRP A 195 3.93 35.39 -3.24
N GLN A 196 3.77 36.49 -2.50
CA GLN A 196 3.63 36.47 -1.05
C GLN A 196 2.43 35.61 -0.63
N ARG A 197 1.27 35.79 -1.27
CA ARG A 197 0.09 34.99 -0.97
C ARG A 197 0.31 33.49 -1.24
N LEU A 198 1.01 33.14 -2.31
CA LEU A 198 1.37 31.75 -2.61
C LEU A 198 2.37 31.20 -1.60
N SER A 199 3.32 32.01 -1.15
CA SER A 199 4.26 31.65 -0.08
C SER A 199 3.52 31.36 1.24
N ASP A 200 2.61 32.24 1.64
CA ASP A 200 1.78 32.06 2.85
C ASP A 200 0.98 30.75 2.78
N LEU A 201 0.34 30.49 1.63
CA LEU A 201 -0.41 29.25 1.42
C LEU A 201 0.49 28.00 1.43
N ARG A 202 1.71 28.10 0.90
CA ARG A 202 2.69 27.02 0.95
C ARG A 202 3.16 26.73 2.38
N GLU A 203 3.32 27.77 3.20
CA GLU A 203 3.65 27.63 4.62
C GLU A 203 2.49 27.03 5.42
N GLU A 204 1.26 27.48 5.17
CA GLU A 204 0.04 26.92 5.79
C GLU A 204 -0.13 25.44 5.42
N ALA A 205 0.09 25.08 4.15
CA ALA A 205 0.10 23.71 3.68
C ALA A 205 1.18 22.88 4.39
N ARG A 206 2.42 23.37 4.50
CA ARG A 206 3.50 22.69 5.21
C ARG A 206 3.19 22.49 6.69
N TYR A 207 2.58 23.49 7.34
CA TYR A 207 2.13 23.36 8.72
C TYR A 207 1.10 22.23 8.88
N LEU A 208 0.09 22.17 8.01
CA LEU A 208 -0.93 21.12 8.03
C LEU A 208 -0.35 19.74 7.73
N GLN A 209 0.58 19.64 6.78
CA GLN A 209 1.31 18.41 6.50
C GLN A 209 2.01 17.91 7.77
N ASN A 210 2.88 18.74 8.36
CA ASN A 210 3.66 18.37 9.54
C ASN A 210 2.77 18.05 10.76
N LYS A 211 1.67 18.78 10.94
CA LYS A 211 0.67 18.54 12.01
C LYS A 211 0.06 17.15 11.95
N ASN A 212 -0.03 16.54 10.76
CA ASN A 212 -0.61 15.21 10.58
C ASN A 212 0.45 14.09 10.51
N LEU A 213 1.74 14.44 10.69
CA LEU A 213 2.86 13.49 10.79
C LEU A 213 3.29 13.36 12.26
N TYR A 214 2.86 12.29 12.90
CA TYR A 214 3.06 12.05 14.34
C TYR A 214 4.53 12.05 14.76
N TYR A 215 5.43 11.56 13.90
CA TYR A 215 6.86 11.41 14.22
C TYR A 215 7.73 12.58 13.74
N TYR A 216 7.10 13.64 13.22
CA TYR A 216 7.80 14.84 12.78
C TYR A 216 8.37 15.61 13.99
N PRO A 217 9.59 16.20 13.90
CA PRO A 217 10.48 16.31 12.73
C PRO A 217 11.48 15.16 12.57
N GLN A 218 11.48 14.16 13.46
CA GLN A 218 12.47 13.07 13.39
C GLN A 218 12.25 12.19 12.16
N PHE A 219 10.99 11.93 11.84
CA PHE A 219 10.58 11.15 10.67
C PHE A 219 9.35 11.80 10.03
N GLU A 220 9.28 11.80 8.70
CA GLU A 220 8.13 12.29 7.95
C GLU A 220 7.01 11.22 7.91
N GLU A 221 6.63 10.74 9.09
CA GLU A 221 5.74 9.60 9.26
C GLU A 221 4.52 9.94 10.12
N GLY A 222 3.35 9.46 9.70
CA GLY A 222 2.09 9.57 10.43
C GLY A 222 1.60 8.22 10.97
N ARG A 223 0.60 8.28 11.87
CA ARG A 223 -0.04 7.09 12.46
C ARG A 223 -1.52 7.07 12.12
N TYR A 224 -2.03 5.90 11.76
CA TYR A 224 -3.44 5.72 11.41
C TYR A 224 -3.92 4.29 11.63
N TYR A 225 -5.22 4.10 11.80
CA TYR A 225 -5.90 2.83 11.64
C TYR A 225 -6.40 2.72 10.20
N SER A 226 -6.15 1.59 9.54
CA SER A 226 -6.81 1.31 8.26
C SER A 226 -8.28 1.00 8.53
N ARG A 227 -9.17 1.80 7.94
CA ARG A 227 -10.63 1.73 8.14
C ARG A 227 -11.37 2.03 6.85
N LEU A 228 -12.65 1.66 6.83
CA LEU A 228 -13.57 2.09 5.78
C LEU A 228 -13.81 3.59 5.87
N TYR A 229 -13.62 4.30 4.75
CA TYR A 229 -13.94 5.71 4.66
C TYR A 229 -15.46 5.93 4.53
N PRO A 230 -16.04 6.95 5.21
CA PRO A 230 -17.48 7.21 5.18
C PRO A 230 -18.07 7.42 3.77
N TRP A 231 -17.25 8.00 2.88
CA TRP A 231 -17.56 8.31 1.50
C TRP A 231 -17.13 7.23 0.49
N MET A 232 -16.64 6.07 0.94
CA MET A 232 -16.35 4.95 0.03
C MET A 232 -17.65 4.33 -0.47
N GLU A 233 -17.88 4.27 -1.78
CA GLU A 233 -19.08 3.66 -2.36
C GLU A 233 -19.20 2.15 -2.03
N ALA A 234 -20.44 1.63 -2.01
CA ALA A 234 -20.70 0.22 -1.71
C ALA A 234 -19.99 -0.75 -2.69
N ARG A 235 -19.88 -0.40 -3.98
CA ARG A 235 -19.19 -1.22 -5.00
C ARG A 235 -17.69 -1.39 -4.73
N HIS A 236 -17.08 -0.46 -3.99
CA HIS A 236 -15.68 -0.57 -3.58
C HIS A 236 -15.49 -1.35 -2.26
N ARG A 237 -16.57 -1.71 -1.56
CA ARG A 237 -16.51 -2.42 -0.27
C ARG A 237 -16.66 -3.92 -0.42
N TYR A 238 -17.41 -4.36 -1.43
CA TYR A 238 -17.79 -5.75 -1.64
C TYR A 238 -17.47 -6.17 -3.07
N ARG A 239 -17.33 -7.48 -3.29
CA ARG A 239 -17.23 -8.01 -4.66
C ARG A 239 -18.62 -8.37 -5.17
N ASP A 240 -18.95 -7.89 -6.37
CA ASP A 240 -20.18 -8.29 -7.08
C ASP A 240 -20.03 -9.64 -7.79
N ASP A 241 -21.13 -10.15 -8.35
CA ASP A 241 -21.13 -11.44 -9.03
C ASP A 241 -20.47 -11.39 -10.41
N GLN A 242 -20.49 -10.24 -11.09
CA GLN A 242 -19.82 -10.04 -12.39
C GLN A 242 -18.30 -10.21 -12.27
N LEU A 243 -17.71 -9.76 -11.16
CA LEU A 243 -16.30 -10.00 -10.86
C LEU A 243 -16.01 -11.50 -10.67
N LEU A 244 -16.91 -12.24 -10.00
CA LEU A 244 -16.73 -13.69 -9.81
C LEU A 244 -16.81 -14.43 -11.14
N GLU A 245 -17.70 -14.03 -12.04
CA GLU A 245 -17.77 -14.55 -13.41
C GLU A 245 -16.46 -14.27 -14.17
N THR A 246 -15.92 -13.06 -14.06
CA THR A 246 -14.64 -12.69 -14.66
C THR A 246 -13.49 -13.58 -14.15
N ILE A 247 -13.41 -13.79 -12.84
CA ILE A 247 -12.38 -14.64 -12.23
C ILE A 247 -12.55 -16.11 -12.67
N ASN A 248 -13.78 -16.61 -12.73
CA ASN A 248 -14.04 -17.98 -13.19
C ASN A 248 -13.67 -18.17 -14.66
N ALA A 249 -13.94 -17.16 -15.51
CA ALA A 249 -13.49 -17.17 -16.90
C ALA A 249 -11.95 -17.23 -17.02
N GLU A 250 -11.20 -16.60 -16.11
CA GLU A 250 -9.73 -16.72 -16.04
C GLU A 250 -9.29 -18.15 -15.68
N PHE A 251 -9.97 -18.83 -14.74
CA PHE A 251 -9.68 -20.23 -14.43
C PHE A 251 -9.99 -21.16 -15.62
N GLU A 252 -11.08 -20.92 -16.34
CA GLU A 252 -11.41 -21.65 -17.55
C GLU A 252 -10.37 -21.41 -18.66
N GLN A 253 -9.90 -20.17 -18.83
CA GLN A 253 -8.87 -19.87 -19.81
C GLN A 253 -7.57 -20.62 -19.51
N GLN A 254 -7.15 -20.65 -18.24
CA GLN A 254 -5.98 -21.43 -17.80
C GLN A 254 -6.12 -22.93 -18.12
N ALA A 255 -7.33 -23.48 -18.03
CA ALA A 255 -7.58 -24.87 -18.40
C ALA A 255 -7.52 -25.07 -19.92
N ARG A 256 -8.10 -24.16 -20.70
CA ARG A 256 -8.01 -24.17 -22.17
C ARG A 256 -6.57 -24.11 -22.65
N ASP A 257 -5.74 -23.25 -22.05
CA ASP A 257 -4.31 -23.11 -22.37
C ASP A 257 -3.52 -24.40 -22.10
N LYS A 258 -3.98 -25.23 -21.15
CA LYS A 258 -3.42 -26.56 -20.85
C LYS A 258 -4.03 -27.68 -21.71
N GLY A 259 -4.90 -27.36 -22.66
CA GLY A 259 -5.62 -28.32 -23.50
C GLY A 259 -6.71 -29.10 -22.76
N ARG A 260 -7.23 -28.57 -21.64
CA ARG A 260 -8.31 -29.18 -20.86
C ARG A 260 -9.66 -28.55 -21.18
N GLY A 261 -10.73 -29.36 -21.13
CA GLY A 261 -12.10 -28.91 -21.41
C GLY A 261 -12.83 -28.28 -20.23
N THR A 262 -12.37 -28.52 -18.99
CA THR A 262 -12.96 -27.98 -17.76
C THR A 262 -11.88 -27.40 -16.85
N ALA A 263 -12.21 -26.32 -16.15
CA ALA A 263 -11.34 -25.71 -15.14
C ALA A 263 -11.20 -26.63 -13.93
N ASP A 264 -9.99 -26.77 -13.37
CA ASP A 264 -9.75 -27.51 -12.11
C ASP A 264 -10.29 -26.73 -10.89
N CYS A 265 -10.42 -25.41 -11.03
CA CYS A 265 -10.69 -24.47 -9.96
C CYS A 265 -11.91 -23.60 -10.29
N VAL A 266 -12.71 -23.28 -9.26
CA VAL A 266 -13.81 -22.31 -9.34
C VAL A 266 -13.84 -21.45 -8.09
N ILE A 267 -14.01 -20.13 -8.25
CA ILE A 267 -14.23 -19.21 -7.13
C ILE A 267 -15.71 -19.27 -6.69
N ARG A 268 -15.95 -19.37 -5.38
CA ARG A 268 -17.30 -19.34 -4.79
C ARG A 268 -17.34 -18.45 -3.55
N ARG A 269 -18.54 -17.92 -3.26
CA ARG A 269 -18.85 -17.23 -1.99
C ARG A 269 -18.99 -18.23 -0.84
N HIS A 270 -19.03 -17.70 0.39
CA HIS A 270 -19.22 -18.48 1.61
C HIS A 270 -18.15 -19.56 1.78
N ALA A 271 -16.88 -19.17 1.63
CA ALA A 271 -15.75 -20.08 1.73
C ALA A 271 -15.80 -20.97 2.99
N PHE A 272 -16.33 -20.45 4.10
CA PHE A 272 -16.43 -21.14 5.38
C PHE A 272 -17.89 -21.46 5.80
N GLY A 273 -18.81 -21.51 4.83
CA GLY A 273 -20.23 -21.80 5.05
C GLY A 273 -21.13 -20.56 5.23
N ARG A 274 -22.44 -20.78 5.28
CA ARG A 274 -23.46 -19.73 5.51
C ARG A 274 -23.69 -19.55 7.01
N SER A 275 -23.55 -18.34 7.53
CA SER A 275 -24.00 -18.02 8.90
C SER A 275 -25.54 -18.04 8.93
N SER A 276 -26.13 -18.70 9.94
CA SER A 276 -27.58 -18.77 10.15
C SER A 276 -28.20 -17.48 10.70
N ASN A 277 -27.39 -16.53 11.16
CA ASN A 277 -27.83 -15.24 11.69
C ASN A 277 -27.53 -14.13 10.67
N SER A 278 -28.58 -13.41 10.24
CA SER A 278 -28.60 -12.13 9.50
C SER A 278 -27.37 -11.82 8.63
N GLU A 279 -27.57 -11.77 7.31
CA GLU A 279 -26.55 -11.36 6.32
C GLU A 279 -25.91 -9.99 6.62
N MET A 280 -26.54 -9.16 7.45
CA MET A 280 -25.96 -7.91 7.95
C MET A 280 -25.18 -8.15 9.23
N PRO A 281 -23.85 -7.96 9.24
CA PRO A 281 -23.07 -8.01 10.46
C PRO A 281 -23.52 -6.91 11.44
N SER A 282 -23.58 -7.24 12.73
CA SER A 282 -23.87 -6.28 13.81
C SER A 282 -22.80 -5.19 13.96
N ASP A 283 -21.61 -5.44 13.39
CA ASP A 283 -20.46 -4.55 13.38
C ASP A 283 -20.23 -4.04 11.95
N PRO A 284 -20.25 -2.72 11.70
CA PRO A 284 -20.06 -2.13 10.38
C PRO A 284 -18.66 -2.41 9.76
N LEU A 285 -17.69 -2.88 10.56
CA LEU A 285 -16.36 -3.29 10.09
C LEU A 285 -16.24 -4.79 9.79
N SER A 286 -17.26 -5.59 10.10
CA SER A 286 -17.25 -7.03 9.80
C SER A 286 -17.72 -7.26 8.37
N LYS A 287 -17.03 -8.13 7.62
CA LYS A 287 -17.46 -8.53 6.28
C LYS A 287 -18.62 -9.51 6.36
N PRO A 288 -19.67 -9.39 5.53
CA PRO A 288 -20.72 -10.39 5.47
C PRO A 288 -20.12 -11.71 4.98
N THR A 289 -20.64 -12.85 5.45
CA THR A 289 -20.11 -14.17 5.08
C THR A 289 -20.20 -14.47 3.56
N SER A 290 -21.17 -13.85 2.87
CA SER A 290 -21.32 -13.87 1.41
C SER A 290 -20.15 -13.18 0.69
N ASP A 291 -19.44 -12.32 1.39
CA ASP A 291 -18.26 -11.60 0.92
C ASP A 291 -16.97 -12.25 1.47
N ILE A 292 -16.97 -13.56 1.72
CA ILE A 292 -15.74 -14.33 1.88
C ILE A 292 -15.65 -15.33 0.72
N LEU A 293 -14.66 -15.14 -0.15
CA LEU A 293 -14.43 -15.98 -1.33
C LEU A 293 -13.48 -17.14 -1.00
N GLY A 294 -13.64 -18.25 -1.71
CA GLY A 294 -12.75 -19.40 -1.64
C GLY A 294 -12.67 -20.13 -2.97
N VAL A 295 -11.52 -20.73 -3.26
CA VAL A 295 -11.28 -21.50 -4.49
C VAL A 295 -11.58 -22.97 -4.20
N PHE A 296 -12.42 -23.59 -5.02
CA PHE A 296 -12.89 -24.96 -4.85
C PHE A 296 -12.55 -25.84 -6.05
N ALA A 297 -12.38 -27.13 -5.79
CA ALA A 297 -12.23 -28.14 -6.82
C ALA A 297 -13.56 -28.34 -7.57
N THR A 298 -13.50 -28.46 -8.88
CA THR A 298 -14.66 -28.73 -9.75
C THR A 298 -14.88 -30.22 -10.03
N HIS A 299 -13.89 -31.05 -9.71
CA HIS A 299 -13.87 -32.50 -9.88
C HIS A 299 -12.78 -33.08 -8.96
N ASP A 300 -12.69 -34.41 -8.87
CA ASP A 300 -11.61 -35.09 -8.15
C ASP A 300 -10.25 -34.84 -8.82
N ILE A 301 -9.28 -34.35 -8.05
CA ILE A 301 -7.95 -33.99 -8.55
C ILE A 301 -6.88 -34.87 -7.87
N PRO A 302 -6.02 -35.56 -8.65
CA PRO A 302 -4.92 -36.35 -8.09
C PRO A 302 -3.89 -35.51 -7.34
N ALA A 303 -3.15 -36.14 -6.43
CA ALA A 303 -2.00 -35.52 -5.78
C ALA A 303 -0.94 -35.07 -6.81
N HIS A 304 -0.20 -34.02 -6.45
CA HIS A 304 0.88 -33.44 -7.27
C HIS A 304 0.45 -32.92 -8.66
N THR A 305 -0.83 -32.56 -8.81
CA THR A 305 -1.36 -31.91 -10.01
C THR A 305 -1.09 -30.41 -9.98
N THR A 306 -0.51 -29.87 -11.07
CA THR A 306 -0.34 -28.42 -11.26
C THR A 306 -1.67 -27.76 -11.63
N LEU A 307 -2.26 -27.04 -10.68
CA LEU A 307 -3.55 -26.37 -10.81
C LEU A 307 -3.46 -25.10 -11.66
N ILE A 308 -2.52 -24.21 -11.34
CA ILE A 308 -2.44 -22.86 -11.94
C ILE A 308 -0.97 -22.50 -12.16
N LEU A 309 -0.70 -21.83 -13.28
CA LEU A 309 0.52 -21.06 -13.48
C LEU A 309 0.12 -19.58 -13.50
N ASP A 310 0.21 -18.94 -12.34
CA ASP A 310 -0.24 -17.57 -12.13
C ASP A 310 0.87 -16.60 -12.53
N LYS A 311 0.61 -15.81 -13.58
CA LYS A 311 1.56 -14.83 -14.11
C LYS A 311 1.16 -13.45 -13.64
N THR A 312 2.14 -12.63 -13.26
CA THR A 312 1.90 -11.28 -12.78
C THR A 312 2.87 -10.26 -13.34
N ARG A 313 2.33 -9.08 -13.66
CA ARG A 313 3.08 -7.85 -13.94
C ARG A 313 3.17 -6.93 -12.73
N THR A 314 2.43 -7.26 -11.66
CA THR A 314 2.37 -6.47 -10.42
C THR A 314 3.41 -6.96 -9.43
N TRP A 315 4.63 -6.43 -9.58
CA TRP A 315 5.75 -6.73 -8.72
C TRP A 315 6.70 -5.53 -8.55
N GLY A 316 7.51 -5.58 -7.50
CA GLY A 316 8.58 -4.63 -7.23
C GLY A 316 9.83 -5.32 -6.74
N CYS A 317 10.97 -4.63 -6.88
CA CYS A 317 12.29 -5.10 -6.53
C CYS A 317 13.04 -4.03 -5.73
N ILE A 318 13.81 -4.42 -4.72
CA ILE A 318 14.66 -3.48 -3.96
C ILE A 318 15.87 -2.95 -4.75
N GLY A 319 16.17 -3.55 -5.92
CA GLY A 319 17.31 -3.15 -6.75
C GLY A 319 18.65 -3.76 -6.36
N PRO A 320 19.72 -3.39 -7.08
CA PRO A 320 21.04 -3.98 -6.89
C PRO A 320 21.65 -3.71 -5.50
N GLY A 321 22.39 -4.68 -4.99
CA GLY A 321 23.13 -4.57 -3.74
C GLY A 321 24.48 -3.87 -3.93
N THR A 322 25.13 -3.49 -2.83
CA THR A 322 26.44 -2.82 -2.79
C THR A 322 27.63 -3.73 -3.17
N GLY A 323 27.37 -4.96 -3.66
CA GLY A 323 28.33 -6.07 -3.64
C GLY A 323 29.30 -6.23 -4.82
N SER A 324 29.36 -5.34 -5.82
CA SER A 324 30.29 -5.55 -6.96
C SER A 324 30.76 -4.32 -7.73
N HIS A 325 30.29 -3.11 -7.44
CA HIS A 325 30.74 -1.91 -8.15
C HIS A 325 31.04 -0.73 -7.20
N PRO A 326 32.23 -0.09 -7.29
CA PRO A 326 32.61 1.07 -6.46
C PRO A 326 31.70 2.31 -6.60
N GLN A 327 30.76 2.29 -7.54
CA GLN A 327 29.85 3.41 -7.85
C GLN A 327 28.40 3.16 -7.35
N ASN A 328 28.07 1.96 -6.83
CA ASN A 328 26.72 1.64 -6.35
C ASN A 328 26.62 1.79 -4.82
N LEU A 329 26.41 3.02 -4.38
CA LEU A 329 26.19 3.39 -2.96
C LEU A 329 24.72 3.27 -2.50
N ALA A 330 23.81 2.67 -3.27
CA ALA A 330 22.37 2.86 -3.09
C ALA A 330 21.57 1.66 -2.56
N ASN A 331 22.17 0.79 -1.73
CA ASN A 331 21.38 -0.10 -0.88
C ASN A 331 21.81 0.11 0.57
N LEU A 332 21.08 0.97 1.29
CA LEU A 332 21.37 1.42 2.66
C LEU A 332 21.51 0.29 3.70
N HIS A 333 21.17 -0.95 3.33
CA HIS A 333 21.18 -2.11 4.22
C HIS A 333 22.29 -3.13 3.99
N GLY A 334 23.26 -2.87 3.11
CA GLY A 334 24.47 -3.71 2.98
C GLY A 334 24.21 -5.19 2.65
N GLY A 335 23.00 -5.53 2.17
CA GLY A 335 22.63 -6.87 1.76
C GLY A 335 23.05 -7.20 0.31
N MET A 336 23.03 -8.49 -0.03
CA MET A 336 23.04 -8.92 -1.43
C MET A 336 21.69 -8.52 -2.05
N GLY A 337 21.57 -7.28 -2.53
CA GLY A 337 20.43 -6.83 -3.32
C GLY A 337 20.27 -7.65 -4.60
N CYS A 338 19.32 -7.29 -5.45
CA CYS A 338 19.04 -8.03 -6.68
C CYS A 338 20.28 -8.08 -7.59
N SER A 339 20.59 -9.24 -8.18
CA SER A 339 21.72 -9.36 -9.11
C SER A 339 21.45 -8.67 -10.46
N ASP A 340 20.18 -8.42 -10.77
CA ASP A 340 19.76 -7.79 -12.00
C ASP A 340 19.63 -6.26 -11.80
N PRO A 341 20.42 -5.44 -12.53
CA PRO A 341 20.43 -3.99 -12.39
C PRO A 341 19.25 -3.30 -13.11
N ILE A 342 18.56 -3.98 -14.02
CA ILE A 342 17.42 -3.44 -14.77
C ILE A 342 16.08 -3.73 -14.07
N HIS A 343 16.04 -4.67 -13.12
CA HIS A 343 14.85 -4.87 -12.29
C HIS A 343 14.39 -3.59 -11.57
N PRO A 344 13.06 -3.30 -11.54
CA PRO A 344 11.94 -4.17 -11.94
C PRO A 344 11.43 -3.97 -13.38
N LYS A 345 12.25 -3.43 -14.28
CA LYS A 345 11.86 -3.17 -15.66
C LYS A 345 11.70 -4.49 -16.43
N PHE A 346 10.60 -4.65 -17.14
CA PHE A 346 10.43 -5.76 -18.09
C PHE A 346 11.20 -5.50 -19.40
N PRO A 347 11.74 -6.53 -20.07
CA PRO A 347 12.45 -6.36 -21.34
C PRO A 347 11.63 -5.63 -22.42
N GLU A 348 10.32 -5.84 -22.44
CA GLU A 348 9.35 -5.26 -23.35
C GLU A 348 8.94 -3.81 -23.01
N GLU A 349 9.36 -3.27 -21.86
CA GLU A 349 8.95 -1.92 -21.44
C GLU A 349 9.77 -0.81 -22.10
N THR A 350 9.08 0.27 -22.46
CA THR A 350 9.71 1.46 -23.01
C THR A 350 10.55 2.21 -21.96
N VAL A 351 11.21 3.30 -22.36
CA VAL A 351 11.97 4.14 -21.41
C VAL A 351 11.03 4.90 -20.48
N GLU A 352 9.86 5.30 -20.98
CA GLU A 352 8.84 6.05 -20.24
C GLU A 352 8.17 5.19 -19.16
N GLN A 353 8.13 3.87 -19.37
CA GLN A 353 7.60 2.88 -18.43
C GLN A 353 8.62 2.45 -17.36
N ASP A 354 9.82 3.02 -17.38
CA ASP A 354 10.90 2.66 -16.48
C ASP A 354 10.68 3.24 -15.07
N LEU A 355 10.43 2.35 -14.11
CA LEU A 355 10.18 2.71 -12.70
C LEU A 355 11.43 2.70 -11.83
N ARG A 356 12.64 2.60 -12.40
CA ARG A 356 13.88 2.61 -11.61
C ARG A 356 14.08 3.90 -10.81
N TRP A 357 13.50 5.02 -11.22
CA TRP A 357 13.51 6.25 -10.43
C TRP A 357 12.81 6.08 -9.06
N ILE A 358 11.75 5.27 -8.98
CA ILE A 358 11.06 4.94 -7.72
C ILE A 358 11.99 4.11 -6.84
N ARG A 359 12.61 3.09 -7.45
CA ARG A 359 13.57 2.20 -6.78
C ARG A 359 14.71 2.98 -6.16
N ASP A 360 15.32 3.86 -6.94
CA ASP A 360 16.49 4.64 -6.54
C ASP A 360 16.13 5.66 -5.44
N ARG A 361 14.88 6.12 -5.41
CA ARG A 361 14.36 7.05 -4.39
C ARG A 361 13.97 6.38 -3.08
N CYS A 362 13.40 5.16 -3.12
CA CYS A 362 12.90 4.45 -1.94
C CYS A 362 13.94 3.54 -1.27
N GLY A 363 15.00 3.14 -1.98
CA GLY A 363 15.98 2.18 -1.48
C GLY A 363 15.32 0.86 -1.03
N LYS A 364 15.50 0.50 0.25
CA LYS A 364 15.00 -0.77 0.81
C LYS A 364 13.47 -0.94 0.74
N GLU A 365 12.71 0.16 0.76
CA GLU A 365 11.23 0.11 0.73
C GLU A 365 10.70 0.06 -0.72
N ALA A 366 11.59 0.13 -1.72
CA ALA A 366 11.24 0.20 -3.14
C ALA A 366 10.30 -0.92 -3.59
N ALA A 367 10.51 -2.16 -3.15
CA ALA A 367 9.72 -3.28 -3.62
C ALA A 367 8.22 -3.09 -3.36
N GLY A 368 7.85 -2.56 -2.18
CA GLY A 368 6.45 -2.31 -1.82
C GLY A 368 5.85 -1.11 -2.58
N VAL A 369 6.62 -0.02 -2.70
CA VAL A 369 6.17 1.20 -3.40
C VAL A 369 6.00 0.95 -4.90
N LEU A 370 6.94 0.22 -5.51
CA LEU A 370 6.86 -0.23 -6.89
C LEU A 370 5.64 -1.12 -7.14
N LEU A 371 5.37 -2.08 -6.24
CA LEU A 371 4.18 -2.92 -6.33
C LEU A 371 2.90 -2.08 -6.36
N LEU A 372 2.79 -1.06 -5.49
CA LEU A 372 1.65 -0.15 -5.47
C LEU A 372 1.52 0.65 -6.77
N CYS A 373 2.64 1.20 -7.29
CA CYS A 373 2.63 1.96 -8.54
C CYS A 373 2.31 1.08 -9.75
N ARG A 374 2.79 -0.17 -9.78
CA ARG A 374 2.43 -1.14 -10.82
C ARG A 374 0.94 -1.46 -10.79
N LEU A 375 0.37 -1.70 -9.61
CA LEU A 375 -1.08 -1.90 -9.47
C LEU A 375 -1.87 -0.70 -10.04
N LEU A 376 -1.45 0.52 -9.71
CA LEU A 376 -2.05 1.74 -10.27
C LEU A 376 -1.92 1.77 -11.80
N GLY A 377 -0.74 1.43 -12.35
CA GLY A 377 -0.48 1.37 -13.78
C GLY A 377 -1.37 0.37 -14.52
N GLU A 378 -1.61 -0.83 -13.97
CA GLU A 378 -2.50 -1.82 -14.56
C GLU A 378 -3.94 -1.29 -14.71
N THR A 379 -4.41 -0.45 -13.77
CA THR A 379 -5.74 0.18 -13.89
C THR A 379 -5.87 1.18 -15.05
N LEU A 380 -4.74 1.62 -15.60
CA LEU A 380 -4.67 2.62 -16.67
C LEU A 380 -4.48 1.98 -18.04
N GLN A 381 -3.69 0.91 -18.15
CA GLN A 381 -3.36 0.27 -19.43
C GLN A 381 -4.60 -0.31 -20.13
N LYS A 382 -5.56 -0.84 -19.36
CA LYS A 382 -6.80 -1.40 -19.93
C LYS A 382 -7.70 -0.35 -20.58
N ARG A 383 -7.65 0.92 -20.12
CA ARG A 383 -8.38 2.03 -20.76
C ARG A 383 -7.83 2.39 -22.14
N ALA A 384 -6.54 2.18 -22.37
CA ALA A 384 -5.91 2.48 -23.67
C ALA A 384 -6.22 1.39 -24.71
N SER A 385 -6.19 0.11 -24.32
CA SER A 385 -6.55 -0.99 -25.23
C SER A 385 -8.03 -0.99 -25.60
N GLU A 386 -8.93 -0.67 -24.66
CA GLU A 386 -10.38 -0.56 -24.94
C GLU A 386 -10.69 0.65 -25.84
N ALA A 387 -9.95 1.77 -25.71
CA ALA A 387 -10.13 2.95 -26.56
C ALA A 387 -9.58 2.79 -28.00
N GLU A 388 -8.59 1.91 -28.22
CA GLU A 388 -8.10 1.57 -29.56
C GLU A 388 -9.05 0.62 -30.30
N GLU A 389 -9.64 -0.38 -29.61
CA GLU A 389 -10.63 -1.29 -30.19
C GLU A 389 -11.94 -0.57 -30.59
N ASP A 390 -12.41 0.38 -29.77
CA ASP A 390 -13.59 1.21 -30.08
C ASP A 390 -13.39 2.09 -31.34
N ASN A 391 -12.14 2.40 -31.70
CA ASN A 391 -11.82 3.23 -32.87
C ASN A 391 -11.71 2.41 -34.17
N GLU A 392 -11.40 1.11 -34.08
CA GLU A 392 -11.42 0.20 -35.24
C GLU A 392 -12.82 -0.35 -35.53
N GLU A 393 -13.66 -0.59 -34.51
CA GLU A 393 -15.02 -1.13 -34.69
C GLU A 393 -16.01 -0.08 -35.23
N CYS A 394 -15.70 1.22 -35.14
CA CYS A 394 -16.55 2.29 -35.67
C CYS A 394 -16.54 2.43 -37.21
N GLN A 395 -15.85 1.54 -37.95
CA GLN A 395 -15.89 1.53 -39.41
C GLN A 395 -16.62 0.34 -40.04
N GLN A 396 -16.99 -0.72 -39.31
CA GLN A 396 -17.62 -1.89 -39.92
C GLN A 396 -18.69 -2.54 -39.03
N THR A 397 -19.92 -2.49 -39.54
CA THR A 397 -21.12 -3.29 -39.19
C THR A 397 -22.15 -2.68 -38.23
N SER A 398 -23.24 -2.20 -38.84
CA SER A 398 -24.55 -2.06 -38.21
C SER A 398 -25.15 -3.45 -37.93
N GLY A 399 -24.93 -3.97 -36.72
CA GLY A 399 -25.53 -5.21 -36.24
C GLY A 399 -25.59 -5.22 -34.72
N GLY A 400 -26.79 -5.17 -34.15
CA GLY A 400 -27.00 -5.05 -32.71
C GLY A 400 -26.49 -6.25 -31.92
N GLY A 401 -25.52 -5.99 -31.05
CA GLY A 401 -25.13 -6.83 -29.92
C GLY A 401 -24.58 -5.91 -28.83
N SER A 402 -25.28 -5.79 -27.70
CA SER A 402 -24.81 -5.00 -26.57
C SER A 402 -23.74 -5.79 -25.80
N SER A 403 -22.48 -5.73 -26.23
CA SER A 403 -21.36 -5.98 -25.31
C SER A 403 -21.15 -4.67 -24.56
N SER A 404 -21.59 -4.62 -23.30
CA SER A 404 -21.29 -3.49 -22.43
C SER A 404 -19.80 -3.52 -22.08
N SER A 405 -18.96 -2.89 -22.91
CA SER A 405 -17.59 -2.52 -22.52
C SER A 405 -17.71 -1.53 -21.36
N SER A 406 -17.61 -2.05 -20.14
CA SER A 406 -17.74 -1.24 -18.94
C SER A 406 -16.45 -0.44 -18.77
N THR A 407 -16.43 0.79 -19.29
CA THR A 407 -15.32 1.72 -19.07
C THR A 407 -15.04 1.82 -17.58
N ILE A 408 -13.84 1.41 -17.15
CA ILE A 408 -13.42 1.49 -15.75
C ILE A 408 -13.45 2.95 -15.34
N LYS A 409 -14.25 3.33 -14.35
CA LYS A 409 -14.41 4.74 -13.92
C LYS A 409 -13.50 5.09 -12.75
N HIS A 410 -13.34 4.17 -11.81
CA HIS A 410 -12.50 4.32 -10.64
C HIS A 410 -11.43 3.21 -10.59
N PRO A 411 -10.18 3.46 -10.13
CA PRO A 411 -9.16 2.40 -10.08
C PRO A 411 -9.61 1.18 -9.26
N LEU A 412 -10.39 1.39 -8.19
CA LEU A 412 -10.92 0.29 -7.38
C LEU A 412 -11.98 -0.58 -8.08
N ASP A 413 -12.54 -0.14 -9.21
CA ASP A 413 -13.44 -0.94 -10.06
C ASP A 413 -12.67 -1.96 -10.90
N HIS A 414 -11.35 -1.79 -11.08
CA HIS A 414 -10.56 -2.68 -11.91
C HIS A 414 -10.57 -4.11 -11.33
N PRO A 415 -10.87 -5.16 -12.13
CA PRO A 415 -11.02 -6.54 -11.63
C PRO A 415 -9.83 -7.07 -10.84
N LEU A 416 -8.60 -6.67 -11.21
CA LEU A 416 -7.38 -7.01 -10.46
C LEU A 416 -7.37 -6.45 -9.04
N LEU A 417 -7.92 -5.26 -8.81
CA LEU A 417 -7.97 -4.63 -7.48
C LEU A 417 -9.25 -5.02 -6.74
N ALA A 418 -10.38 -5.09 -7.43
CA ALA A 418 -11.68 -5.41 -6.85
C ALA A 418 -11.69 -6.80 -6.18
N ARG A 419 -10.93 -7.77 -6.73
CA ARG A 419 -10.81 -9.12 -6.16
C ARG A 419 -10.01 -9.20 -4.86
N LEU A 420 -9.16 -8.21 -4.58
CA LEU A 420 -8.23 -8.24 -3.46
C LEU A 420 -8.94 -7.89 -2.16
N THR A 421 -8.66 -8.67 -1.12
CA THR A 421 -9.27 -8.49 0.20
C THR A 421 -8.54 -7.39 0.98
N PRO A 422 -9.16 -6.24 1.32
CA PRO A 422 -8.54 -5.27 2.22
C PRO A 422 -8.58 -5.77 3.66
N THR A 423 -7.60 -5.35 4.47
CA THR A 423 -7.58 -5.64 5.93
C THR A 423 -7.57 -4.36 6.75
N TYR A 424 -8.74 -4.05 7.33
CA TYR A 424 -8.97 -2.92 8.22
C TYR A 424 -8.61 -3.30 9.66
N ARG A 425 -7.32 -3.38 9.96
CA ARG A 425 -6.82 -3.84 11.26
C ARG A 425 -7.40 -3.03 12.42
N ARG A 426 -8.33 -3.61 13.17
CA ARG A 426 -9.17 -2.89 14.16
C ARG A 426 -8.38 -2.24 15.29
N THR A 427 -7.35 -2.93 15.76
CA THR A 427 -6.60 -2.54 16.97
C THR A 427 -5.16 -2.19 16.68
N LYS A 428 -4.66 -2.50 15.47
CA LYS A 428 -3.26 -2.27 15.12
C LYS A 428 -3.10 -0.92 14.43
N ILE A 429 -2.40 -0.02 15.12
CA ILE A 429 -1.91 1.23 14.54
C ILE A 429 -0.92 0.89 13.42
N GLN A 430 -1.11 1.53 12.27
CA GLN A 430 -0.20 1.51 11.14
C GLN A 430 0.56 2.83 11.06
N ILE A 431 1.73 2.77 10.44
CA ILE A 431 2.55 3.93 10.12
C ILE A 431 2.42 4.16 8.61
N PHE A 432 2.32 5.42 8.19
CA PHE A 432 2.46 5.81 6.80
C PHE A 432 3.63 6.79 6.66
N SER A 433 4.38 6.66 5.57
CA SER A 433 5.47 7.56 5.19
C SER A 433 4.94 8.60 4.22
N LEU A 434 5.24 9.88 4.46
CA LEU A 434 4.89 10.95 3.54
C LEU A 434 5.47 10.67 2.16
N GLU A 435 6.74 10.29 2.09
CA GLU A 435 7.45 10.04 0.84
C GLU A 435 6.86 8.83 0.09
N GLU A 436 6.75 7.68 0.76
CA GLU A 436 6.46 6.40 0.12
C GLU A 436 4.97 6.17 -0.14
N ASP A 437 4.09 6.63 0.76
CA ASP A 437 2.64 6.38 0.69
C ASP A 437 1.87 7.53 0.04
N ILE A 438 2.44 8.75 -0.01
CA ILE A 438 1.76 9.94 -0.54
C ILE A 438 2.52 10.52 -1.74
N ILE A 439 3.77 10.95 -1.57
CA ILE A 439 4.50 11.72 -2.59
C ILE A 439 4.76 10.86 -3.82
N ILE A 440 5.42 9.71 -3.66
CA ILE A 440 5.84 8.89 -4.79
C ILE A 440 4.67 8.36 -5.62
N PRO A 441 3.58 7.83 -5.04
CA PRO A 441 2.41 7.42 -5.83
C PRO A 441 1.78 8.58 -6.61
N ASN A 442 1.71 9.79 -6.03
CA ASN A 442 1.20 10.95 -6.76
C ASN A 442 2.16 11.41 -7.87
N LEU A 443 3.48 11.36 -7.64
CA LEU A 443 4.47 11.66 -8.68
C LEU A 443 4.43 10.62 -9.81
N PHE A 444 4.27 9.33 -9.49
CA PHE A 444 4.06 8.29 -10.50
C PHE A 444 2.83 8.58 -11.35
N LEU A 445 1.69 8.89 -10.71
CA LEU A 445 0.46 9.25 -11.42
C LEU A 445 0.67 10.44 -12.37
N LEU A 446 1.33 11.49 -11.88
CA LEU A 446 1.55 12.71 -12.64
C LEU A 446 2.58 12.56 -13.76
N GLN A 447 3.75 11.99 -13.46
CA GLN A 447 4.92 11.99 -14.34
C GLN A 447 4.96 10.78 -15.27
N THR A 448 4.57 9.61 -14.78
CA THR A 448 4.66 8.36 -15.54
C THR A 448 3.32 8.01 -16.20
N ALA A 449 2.23 8.21 -15.48
CA ALA A 449 0.89 7.83 -15.94
C ALA A 449 0.12 8.98 -16.62
N GLY A 450 0.64 10.22 -16.61
CA GLY A 450 0.00 11.37 -17.25
C GLY A 450 -1.34 11.79 -16.63
N ILE A 451 -1.59 11.40 -15.37
CA ILE A 451 -2.83 11.69 -14.66
C ILE A 451 -2.71 13.01 -13.92
N ASP A 452 -3.64 13.92 -14.18
CA ASP A 452 -3.79 15.13 -13.38
C ASP A 452 -4.40 14.81 -12.01
N ILE A 453 -3.54 14.67 -11.01
CA ILE A 453 -3.90 14.37 -9.61
C ILE A 453 -4.72 15.48 -8.91
N PHE A 454 -4.84 16.66 -9.51
CA PHE A 454 -5.64 17.78 -9.00
C PHE A 454 -7.07 17.74 -9.56
N ALA A 455 -7.22 17.38 -10.83
CA ALA A 455 -8.52 17.33 -11.51
C ALA A 455 -9.13 15.91 -11.57
N SER A 456 -8.43 14.89 -11.09
CA SER A 456 -8.87 13.48 -11.11
C SER A 456 -9.27 12.97 -9.72
N PRO A 457 -10.53 13.15 -9.29
CA PRO A 457 -10.97 12.78 -7.94
C PRO A 457 -10.89 11.28 -7.63
N GLN A 458 -10.82 10.43 -8.66
CA GLN A 458 -10.65 8.99 -8.51
C GLN A 458 -9.26 8.58 -7.99
N TYR A 459 -8.29 9.50 -7.96
CA TYR A 459 -6.94 9.29 -7.40
C TYR A 459 -6.68 10.15 -6.15
N GLU A 460 -7.70 10.35 -5.34
CA GLU A 460 -7.54 10.96 -4.02
C GLU A 460 -6.72 10.10 -3.07
N THR A 461 -6.14 10.72 -2.03
CA THR A 461 -5.22 10.04 -1.10
C THR A 461 -5.87 8.85 -0.39
N TRP A 462 -7.16 8.94 -0.04
CA TRP A 462 -7.88 7.82 0.57
C TRP A 462 -7.93 6.60 -0.38
N THR A 463 -8.03 6.82 -1.70
CA THR A 463 -7.99 5.76 -2.71
C THR A 463 -6.64 5.07 -2.69
N LEU A 464 -5.53 5.84 -2.68
CA LEU A 464 -4.18 5.28 -2.59
C LEU A 464 -3.99 4.39 -1.34
N PHE A 465 -4.55 4.81 -0.21
CA PHE A 465 -4.49 4.07 1.04
C PHE A 465 -5.37 2.80 1.03
N GLU A 466 -6.52 2.83 0.35
CA GLU A 466 -7.34 1.63 0.12
C GLU A 466 -6.62 0.63 -0.79
N LEU A 467 -5.99 1.10 -1.88
CA LEU A 467 -5.14 0.24 -2.72
C LEU A 467 -3.98 -0.35 -1.91
N ALA A 468 -3.33 0.43 -1.06
CA ALA A 468 -2.25 -0.05 -0.22
C ALA A 468 -2.75 -1.08 0.81
N ALA A 469 -3.96 -0.91 1.37
CA ALA A 469 -4.57 -1.87 2.29
C ALA A 469 -4.87 -3.22 1.59
N ARG A 470 -5.36 -3.18 0.34
CA ARG A 470 -5.54 -4.37 -0.50
C ARG A 470 -4.19 -5.00 -0.85
N SER A 471 -3.24 -4.20 -1.32
CA SER A 471 -1.91 -4.68 -1.71
C SER A 471 -1.20 -5.40 -0.56
N ARG A 472 -1.06 -4.76 0.60
CA ARG A 472 -0.35 -5.32 1.76
C ARG A 472 -0.96 -6.62 2.31
N ASN A 473 -2.25 -6.83 2.11
CA ASN A 473 -2.93 -8.03 2.59
C ASN A 473 -2.84 -9.22 1.62
N ASN A 474 -2.69 -8.95 0.33
CA ASN A 474 -2.69 -9.98 -0.72
C ASN A 474 -1.30 -10.19 -1.34
N SER A 475 -0.33 -9.32 -1.03
CA SER A 475 1.04 -9.47 -1.49
C SER A 475 1.74 -10.63 -0.81
N TRP A 476 2.55 -11.35 -1.57
CA TRP A 476 3.61 -12.20 -1.06
C TRP A 476 4.96 -11.52 -1.31
N SER A 477 5.98 -11.92 -0.56
CA SER A 477 7.30 -11.30 -0.64
C SER A 477 8.40 -12.30 -0.37
N ASN A 478 9.54 -12.09 -1.00
CA ASN A 478 10.83 -12.64 -0.58
C ASN A 478 11.75 -11.47 -0.17
N PRO A 479 12.98 -11.70 0.29
CA PRO A 479 13.86 -10.61 0.74
C PRO A 479 14.15 -9.52 -0.29
N LEU A 480 13.96 -9.80 -1.59
CA LEU A 480 14.29 -8.88 -2.69
C LEU A 480 13.05 -8.30 -3.38
N HIS A 481 11.92 -9.01 -3.33
CA HIS A 481 10.77 -8.76 -4.17
C HIS A 481 9.47 -8.73 -3.40
N SER A 482 8.54 -7.89 -3.84
CA SER A 482 7.14 -7.88 -3.39
C SER A 482 6.24 -8.02 -4.60
N CYS A 483 5.25 -8.90 -4.53
CA CYS A 483 4.45 -9.29 -5.69
C CYS A 483 3.00 -9.57 -5.30
N ILE A 484 2.10 -9.36 -6.24
CA ILE A 484 0.72 -9.86 -6.15
C ILE A 484 0.51 -10.85 -7.28
N SER A 485 0.06 -12.05 -6.93
CA SER A 485 -0.35 -13.08 -7.87
C SER A 485 -1.87 -13.11 -7.90
N PRO A 486 -2.54 -12.65 -8.98
CA PRO A 486 -3.97 -12.35 -9.01
C PRO A 486 -4.88 -13.52 -8.62
N LEU A 487 -4.55 -14.74 -9.04
CA LEU A 487 -5.35 -15.94 -8.74
C LEU A 487 -4.91 -16.57 -7.42
N PHE A 488 -3.62 -16.59 -7.12
CA PHE A 488 -3.09 -17.07 -5.85
C PHE A 488 -3.67 -16.33 -4.64
N SER A 489 -3.91 -15.01 -4.78
CA SER A 489 -4.47 -14.16 -3.72
C SER A 489 -5.87 -14.58 -3.27
N LEU A 490 -6.55 -15.45 -4.03
CA LEU A 490 -7.88 -15.98 -3.72
C LEU A 490 -7.85 -17.24 -2.83
N PHE A 491 -6.67 -17.85 -2.63
CA PHE A 491 -6.53 -19.05 -1.81
C PHE A 491 -6.53 -18.69 -0.33
N ASN A 492 -7.39 -19.34 0.44
CA ASN A 492 -7.49 -19.12 1.87
C ASN A 492 -6.39 -19.86 2.65
N HIS A 493 -6.19 -19.46 3.89
CA HIS A 493 -5.24 -20.09 4.80
C HIS A 493 -5.77 -21.37 5.46
N SER A 494 -4.92 -22.38 5.58
CA SER A 494 -5.04 -23.46 6.56
C SER A 494 -3.67 -23.78 7.16
N CYS A 495 -3.62 -24.12 8.46
CA CYS A 495 -2.40 -24.66 9.09
C CYS A 495 -2.12 -26.13 8.68
N GLU A 496 -3.06 -26.76 7.96
CA GLU A 496 -2.93 -28.02 7.24
C GLU A 496 -3.35 -27.77 5.78
N PRO A 497 -2.47 -27.17 4.97
CA PRO A 497 -2.78 -26.86 3.57
C PRO A 497 -2.88 -28.14 2.74
N ASN A 498 -3.66 -28.09 1.67
CA ASN A 498 -3.78 -29.17 0.69
C ASN A 498 -3.14 -28.79 -0.67
N VAL A 499 -2.57 -27.59 -0.75
CA VAL A 499 -1.87 -27.04 -1.92
C VAL A 499 -0.57 -26.37 -1.48
N SER A 500 0.47 -26.56 -2.29
CA SER A 500 1.75 -25.86 -2.18
C SER A 500 1.97 -24.95 -3.38
N TRP A 501 2.82 -23.95 -3.22
CA TRP A 501 3.16 -23.01 -4.28
C TRP A 501 4.66 -22.81 -4.37
N GLU A 502 5.15 -22.53 -5.57
CA GLU A 502 6.54 -22.24 -5.85
C GLU A 502 6.65 -21.09 -6.85
N VAL A 503 7.69 -20.28 -6.69
CA VAL A 503 8.01 -19.18 -7.59
C VAL A 503 9.25 -19.60 -8.38
N GLY A 504 9.28 -19.31 -9.67
CA GLY A 504 10.44 -19.66 -10.48
C GLY A 504 11.71 -18.96 -9.99
N GLN A 505 12.85 -19.66 -10.10
CA GLN A 505 14.13 -19.11 -9.67
C GLN A 505 14.47 -17.87 -10.52
N GLY A 506 14.67 -16.74 -9.86
CA GLY A 506 15.03 -15.47 -10.51
C GLY A 506 13.87 -14.70 -11.14
N ASN A 507 12.68 -15.29 -11.30
CA ASN A 507 11.50 -14.61 -11.82
C ASN A 507 10.32 -14.63 -10.83
N CYS A 508 10.14 -13.52 -10.11
CA CYS A 508 8.99 -13.35 -9.21
C CYS A 508 7.66 -13.05 -9.94
N THR A 509 7.65 -13.16 -11.27
CA THR A 509 6.53 -12.86 -12.15
C THR A 509 5.69 -14.09 -12.50
N SER A 510 6.06 -15.28 -12.03
CA SER A 510 5.32 -16.52 -12.27
C SER A 510 5.30 -17.40 -11.02
N MET A 511 4.11 -17.82 -10.62
CA MET A 511 3.88 -18.71 -9.49
C MET A 511 3.17 -19.97 -9.95
N ARG A 512 3.72 -21.14 -9.59
CA ARG A 512 3.09 -22.44 -9.83
C ARG A 512 2.39 -22.91 -8.56
N ILE A 513 1.15 -23.35 -8.71
CA ILE A 513 0.31 -23.87 -7.62
C ILE A 513 0.04 -25.36 -7.88
N THR A 514 0.35 -26.22 -6.91
CA THR A 514 0.31 -27.69 -7.05
C THR A 514 -0.37 -28.33 -5.84
N THR A 515 -1.25 -29.30 -6.08
CA THR A 515 -1.89 -30.06 -4.99
C THR A 515 -0.86 -30.90 -4.23
N SER A 516 -0.89 -30.85 -2.90
CA SER A 516 0.00 -31.65 -2.04
C SER A 516 -0.56 -33.05 -1.76
N ARG A 517 -1.87 -33.24 -1.94
CA ARG A 517 -2.58 -34.53 -1.82
C ARG A 517 -3.72 -34.60 -2.84
N ALA A 518 -4.39 -35.74 -2.94
CA ALA A 518 -5.63 -35.84 -3.71
C ALA A 518 -6.73 -34.96 -3.09
N ILE A 519 -7.55 -34.34 -3.93
CA ILE A 519 -8.60 -33.37 -3.57
C ILE A 519 -9.93 -33.87 -4.13
N GLU A 520 -10.97 -33.91 -3.30
CA GLU A 520 -12.31 -34.32 -3.72
C GLU A 520 -13.05 -33.18 -4.42
N GLU A 521 -13.99 -33.51 -5.32
CA GLU A 521 -14.89 -32.54 -5.92
C GLU A 521 -15.58 -31.68 -4.84
N GLY A 522 -15.55 -30.36 -5.02
CA GLY A 522 -16.17 -29.41 -4.10
C GLY A 522 -15.36 -29.13 -2.83
N GLU A 523 -14.20 -29.77 -2.63
CA GLU A 523 -13.27 -29.41 -1.55
C GLU A 523 -12.61 -28.05 -1.84
N GLN A 524 -12.38 -27.24 -0.80
CA GLN A 524 -11.69 -25.95 -0.93
C GLN A 524 -10.17 -26.13 -0.93
N PHE A 525 -9.48 -25.37 -1.76
CA PHE A 525 -8.02 -25.30 -1.72
C PHE A 525 -7.52 -24.33 -0.65
N PHE A 526 -6.52 -24.76 0.10
CA PHE A 526 -5.87 -23.99 1.14
C PHE A 526 -4.36 -23.98 0.98
N VAL A 527 -3.79 -22.80 1.24
CA VAL A 527 -2.34 -22.58 1.28
C VAL A 527 -1.92 -22.20 2.69
N LEU A 528 -0.62 -22.30 2.97
CA LEU A 528 -0.04 -21.77 4.20
C LEU A 528 0.50 -20.35 3.92
N TYR A 529 -0.01 -19.34 4.64
CA TYR A 529 0.37 -17.95 4.43
C TYR A 529 1.77 -17.64 4.97
N ASP A 530 2.19 -18.37 6.01
CA ASP A 530 3.50 -18.19 6.61
C ASP A 530 4.14 -19.55 6.90
N GLY A 531 5.06 -19.95 6.01
CA GLY A 531 5.79 -21.21 6.12
C GLY A 531 6.60 -21.35 7.40
N TYR A 532 7.09 -20.23 7.96
CA TYR A 532 7.89 -20.24 9.19
C TYR A 532 7.08 -20.59 10.44
N MET A 533 5.75 -20.55 10.35
CA MET A 533 4.84 -20.85 11.46
C MET A 533 4.31 -22.28 11.43
N ALA A 534 4.73 -23.13 10.48
CA ALA A 534 4.17 -24.46 10.30
C ALA A 534 4.28 -25.32 11.57
N ASP A 535 5.41 -25.22 12.27
CA ASP A 535 5.76 -26.03 13.44
C ASP A 535 5.57 -25.30 14.78
N GLU A 536 5.16 -24.04 14.74
CA GLU A 536 4.94 -23.22 15.93
C GLU A 536 3.68 -23.63 16.71
N PRO A 537 3.59 -23.39 18.03
CA PRO A 537 2.40 -23.70 18.83
C PRO A 537 1.15 -22.91 18.42
N LEU A 538 -0.04 -23.43 18.76
CA LEU A 538 -1.35 -22.85 18.40
C LEU A 538 -1.42 -21.33 18.63
N LYS A 539 -1.10 -20.89 19.85
CA LYS A 539 -1.14 -19.48 20.26
C LYS A 539 -0.24 -18.60 19.40
N ALA A 540 0.95 -19.07 19.04
CA ALA A 540 1.89 -18.34 18.20
C ALA A 540 1.36 -18.23 16.75
N ARG A 541 0.88 -19.34 16.17
CA ARG A 541 0.28 -19.36 14.82
C ARG A 541 -0.90 -18.40 14.73
N ARG A 542 -1.83 -18.49 15.67
CA ARG A 542 -3.02 -17.62 15.79
C ARG A 542 -2.66 -16.14 15.91
N LYS A 543 -1.72 -15.80 16.79
CA LYS A 543 -1.18 -14.44 16.92
C LYS A 543 -0.60 -13.92 15.60
N ARG A 544 0.13 -14.75 14.86
CA ARG A 544 0.72 -14.38 13.56
C ARG A 544 -0.35 -14.21 12.47
N MET A 545 -1.36 -15.10 12.41
CA MET A 545 -2.41 -15.09 11.39
C MET A 545 -3.36 -13.88 11.48
N ARG A 546 -3.51 -13.27 12.67
CA ARG A 546 -4.24 -11.99 12.83
C ARG A 546 -3.75 -10.89 11.91
N ARG A 547 -2.50 -10.96 11.42
CA ARG A 547 -1.97 -10.03 10.39
C ARG A 547 -2.83 -9.99 9.12
N TRP A 548 -3.37 -11.13 8.70
CA TRP A 548 -4.13 -11.31 7.45
C TRP A 548 -5.63 -11.51 7.70
N LEU A 549 -5.98 -12.26 8.74
CA LEU A 549 -7.37 -12.64 9.00
C LEU A 549 -8.14 -11.61 9.83
N ASP A 550 -7.42 -10.77 10.60
CA ASP A 550 -7.97 -9.92 11.67
C ASP A 550 -8.88 -10.70 12.67
N ALA A 551 -8.70 -12.03 12.71
CA ALA A 551 -9.47 -13.00 13.45
C ALA A 551 -8.61 -14.24 13.76
N GLU A 552 -9.18 -15.17 14.53
CA GLU A 552 -8.51 -16.44 14.84
C GLU A 552 -8.62 -17.45 13.69
N CYS A 553 -7.57 -18.26 13.51
CA CYS A 553 -7.63 -19.36 12.56
C CYS A 553 -8.49 -20.50 13.14
N LEU A 554 -9.51 -20.88 12.38
CA LEU A 554 -10.49 -21.94 12.71
C LEU A 554 -10.31 -23.19 11.84
N CYS A 555 -9.11 -23.42 11.29
CA CYS A 555 -8.85 -24.64 10.53
C CYS A 555 -8.92 -25.90 11.42
N GLY A 556 -9.10 -27.07 10.80
CA GLY A 556 -9.24 -28.34 11.52
C GLY A 556 -8.12 -28.60 12.52
N ARG A 557 -6.86 -28.30 12.15
CA ARG A 557 -5.71 -28.40 13.07
C ARG A 557 -5.88 -27.52 14.31
N CYS A 558 -6.14 -26.23 14.12
CA CYS A 558 -6.26 -25.28 15.22
C CYS A 558 -7.39 -25.64 16.18
N VAL A 559 -8.54 -26.09 15.65
CA VAL A 559 -9.69 -26.51 16.46
C VAL A 559 -9.38 -27.78 17.27
N ARG A 560 -8.68 -28.76 16.68
CA ARG A 560 -8.26 -29.98 17.41
C ARG A 560 -7.23 -29.66 18.49
N GLU A 561 -6.24 -28.82 18.19
CA GLU A 561 -5.23 -28.40 19.16
C GLU A 561 -5.87 -27.62 20.32
N GLU A 562 -6.78 -26.69 20.04
CA GLU A 562 -7.52 -25.93 21.07
C GLU A 562 -8.31 -26.83 22.00
N ALA A 563 -9.03 -27.82 21.43
CA ALA A 563 -9.76 -28.80 22.24
C ALA A 563 -8.83 -29.66 23.11
N THR A 564 -7.63 -29.95 22.62
CA THR A 564 -6.62 -30.72 23.37
C THR A 564 -6.00 -29.90 24.49
N GLU A 565 -5.62 -28.64 24.22
CA GLU A 565 -5.10 -27.70 25.24
C GLU A 565 -6.15 -27.45 26.33
N ALA A 566 -7.42 -27.21 25.96
CA ALA A 566 -8.52 -27.03 26.92
C ALA A 566 -8.78 -28.29 27.78
N ALA A 567 -8.69 -29.48 27.18
CA ALA A 567 -8.82 -30.74 27.94
C ALA A 567 -7.66 -30.94 28.94
N ALA A 568 -6.44 -30.55 28.57
CA ALA A 568 -5.29 -30.62 29.46
C ALA A 568 -5.41 -29.64 30.66
N GLU A 569 -5.88 -28.41 30.41
CA GLU A 569 -6.13 -27.42 31.48
C GLU A 569 -7.15 -27.92 32.52
N VAL A 570 -8.21 -28.60 32.08
CA VAL A 570 -9.20 -29.21 33.00
C VAL A 570 -8.57 -30.29 33.86
N VAL A 571 -7.72 -31.14 33.30
CA VAL A 571 -7.02 -32.20 34.05
C VAL A 571 -6.04 -31.60 35.06
N GLU A 572 -5.26 -30.57 34.68
CA GLU A 572 -4.37 -29.86 35.60
C GLU A 572 -5.15 -29.20 36.75
N GLU A 573 -6.29 -28.54 36.46
CA GLU A 573 -7.14 -27.98 37.50
C GLU A 573 -7.69 -29.05 38.47
N GLU A 574 -8.09 -30.22 37.96
CA GLU A 574 -8.58 -31.33 38.79
C GLU A 574 -7.45 -31.91 39.66
N GLU A 575 -6.24 -32.05 39.12
CA GLU A 575 -5.06 -32.50 39.88
C GLU A 575 -4.67 -31.50 40.97
N VAL A 576 -4.66 -30.20 40.67
CA VAL A 576 -4.40 -29.15 41.66
C VAL A 576 -5.45 -29.19 42.77
N LYS A 577 -6.74 -29.26 42.44
CA LYS A 577 -7.83 -29.40 43.43
C LYS A 577 -7.67 -30.66 44.29
N ARG A 578 -7.24 -31.77 43.70
CA ARG A 578 -6.97 -33.02 44.42
C ARG A 578 -5.78 -32.88 45.38
N MET A 579 -4.70 -32.23 44.97
CA MET A 579 -3.53 -31.98 45.81
C MET A 579 -3.84 -31.03 46.97
N GLU A 580 -4.58 -29.96 46.70
CA GLU A 580 -5.05 -29.03 47.74
C GLU A 580 -5.98 -29.72 48.75
N GLY A 581 -6.91 -30.54 48.28
CA GLY A 581 -7.77 -31.36 49.14
C GLY A 581 -6.98 -32.34 50.02
N ALA A 582 -5.96 -33.00 49.46
CA ALA A 582 -5.08 -33.89 50.21
C ALA A 582 -4.25 -33.15 51.27
N LEU A 583 -3.75 -31.95 50.94
CA LEU A 583 -3.00 -31.10 51.87
C LEU A 583 -3.88 -30.60 53.02
N ALA A 584 -5.12 -30.19 52.73
CA ALA A 584 -6.10 -29.79 53.73
C ALA A 584 -6.47 -30.96 54.68
N ALA A 585 -6.65 -32.17 54.14
CA ALA A 585 -6.89 -33.37 54.96
C ALA A 585 -5.70 -33.73 55.85
N ALA A 586 -4.47 -33.61 55.34
CA ALA A 586 -3.26 -33.82 56.13
C ALA A 586 -3.13 -32.79 57.27
N ALA A 587 -3.42 -31.51 57.01
CA ALA A 587 -3.42 -30.45 58.02
C ALA A 587 -4.48 -30.70 59.13
N ALA A 588 -5.68 -31.16 58.77
CA ALA A 588 -6.71 -31.53 59.73
C ALA A 588 -6.28 -32.71 60.63
N THR A 589 -5.56 -33.70 60.07
CA THR A 589 -5.05 -34.85 60.83
C THR A 589 -3.97 -34.43 61.85
N VAL A 590 -3.13 -33.45 61.51
CA VAL A 590 -2.11 -32.90 62.43
C VAL A 590 -2.73 -32.11 63.60
N GLN A 591 -3.85 -31.40 63.38
CA GLN A 591 -4.57 -30.72 64.47
C GLN A 591 -5.24 -31.69 65.46
N VAL A 592 -5.62 -32.90 65.02
CA VAL A 592 -6.15 -33.94 65.92
C VAL A 592 -5.01 -34.61 66.71
N GLY A 593 -3.79 -34.69 66.16
CA GLY A 593 -2.60 -35.22 66.84
C GLY A 593 -2.02 -34.31 67.93
N ALA A 594 -2.20 -32.98 67.82
CA ALA A 594 -1.71 -32.02 68.82
C ALA A 594 -2.55 -31.95 70.11
N ALA A 595 -3.67 -32.68 70.19
CA ALA A 595 -4.50 -32.79 71.40
C ALA A 595 -4.07 -33.94 72.33
N VAL A 596 -3.05 -34.73 71.99
CA VAL A 596 -2.56 -35.85 72.81
C VAL A 596 -1.02 -35.85 72.83
N GLY A 597 -0.41 -35.44 73.95
CA GLY A 597 1.04 -35.50 74.22
C GLY A 597 1.60 -34.14 74.64
N ASP A 598 1.50 -33.78 75.92
CA ASP A 598 2.50 -34.01 76.99
C ASP A 598 3.25 -32.69 77.28
N GLY A 599 3.41 -32.25 78.52
CA GLY A 599 3.97 -33.04 79.60
C GLY A 599 5.47 -32.70 79.69
N ALA A 600 5.81 -31.90 80.70
CA ALA A 600 7.08 -31.20 80.87
C ALA A 600 8.36 -32.06 80.81
N GLY A 601 9.47 -31.46 80.35
CA GLY A 601 10.81 -32.04 80.53
C GLY A 601 11.95 -31.23 79.90
N LYS A 602 12.49 -30.28 80.66
CA LYS A 602 13.67 -29.43 80.42
C LYS A 602 14.98 -30.25 80.54
N VAL A 603 15.97 -30.12 79.64
CA VAL A 603 17.38 -29.73 79.95
C VAL A 603 18.32 -29.63 78.72
N ASP A 604 19.07 -28.52 78.71
CA ASP A 604 20.47 -28.23 78.34
C ASP A 604 21.10 -28.49 76.95
N SER A 605 21.77 -27.43 76.45
CA SER A 605 22.57 -27.31 75.21
C SER A 605 24.07 -27.60 75.44
N PRO A 606 24.96 -27.74 74.41
CA PRO A 606 25.47 -26.56 73.67
C PRO A 606 25.84 -26.74 72.17
N MET A 607 25.74 -25.59 71.46
CA MET A 607 26.45 -25.08 70.26
C MET A 607 27.23 -26.00 69.30
N SER A 608 26.88 -25.94 68.00
CA SER A 608 27.80 -25.63 66.88
C SER A 608 27.04 -25.32 65.57
N SER A 609 27.17 -24.07 65.11
CA SER A 609 27.35 -23.56 63.72
C SER A 609 26.88 -24.44 62.53
N ARG A 610 26.14 -24.01 61.49
CA ARG A 610 25.97 -22.72 60.79
C ARG A 610 24.76 -22.77 59.84
N ARG A 611 24.06 -21.62 59.77
CA ARG A 611 23.47 -20.92 58.59
C ARG A 611 22.59 -21.69 57.59
N THR A 612 21.30 -21.35 57.59
CA THR A 612 20.58 -20.82 56.40
C THR A 612 19.55 -19.78 56.85
N SER A 613 19.54 -18.64 56.15
CA SER A 613 18.63 -17.50 56.34
C SER A 613 17.42 -17.65 55.37
N PRO A 614 16.35 -16.86 55.56
CA PRO A 614 14.98 -17.30 55.30
C PRO A 614 14.42 -16.89 53.94
N ILE A 615 13.36 -17.60 53.56
CA ILE A 615 12.34 -17.17 52.60
C ILE A 615 11.70 -15.85 53.09
N PRO A 616 11.33 -14.94 52.18
CA PRO A 616 10.05 -14.27 52.35
C PRO A 616 9.16 -14.35 51.12
N LEU A 617 7.88 -14.59 51.43
CA LEU A 617 6.71 -14.51 50.58
C LEU A 617 6.44 -13.09 50.06
N LEU A 618 6.00 -13.04 48.80
CA LEU A 618 4.95 -12.18 48.22
C LEU A 618 4.53 -10.91 48.98
N SER A 619 4.84 -9.75 48.40
CA SER A 619 3.90 -8.63 48.26
C SER A 619 4.44 -7.62 47.24
N GLY A 620 3.57 -7.03 46.41
CA GLY A 620 3.91 -5.81 45.67
C GLY A 620 3.53 -5.80 44.19
N ALA A 621 2.23 -5.72 43.90
CA ALA A 621 1.77 -5.14 42.65
C ALA A 621 1.92 -3.61 42.73
N ALA A 622 2.77 -3.02 41.88
CA ALA A 622 2.61 -1.69 41.26
C ALA A 622 3.93 -1.22 40.61
N ALA A 623 3.78 -0.61 39.42
CA ALA A 623 4.72 0.27 38.73
C ALA A 623 5.93 -0.34 37.96
N ALA A 624 5.78 -0.44 36.64
CA ALA A 624 6.76 0.06 35.65
C ALA A 624 6.17 -0.05 34.23
N ILE A 625 5.44 1.00 33.79
CA ILE A 625 5.19 1.27 32.36
C ILE A 625 6.21 2.34 31.97
N ALA A 626 7.30 1.94 31.31
CA ALA A 626 8.13 2.81 30.49
C ALA A 626 9.13 1.98 29.68
N GLY A 627 8.99 2.05 28.35
CA GLY A 627 10.10 1.96 27.39
C GLY A 627 10.52 0.57 26.91
N TRP A 628 10.18 0.25 25.66
CA TRP A 628 11.09 0.13 24.51
C TRP A 628 10.40 -0.69 23.40
N ASP A 629 9.88 0.00 22.37
CA ASP A 629 9.53 -0.60 21.07
C ASP A 629 10.41 0.09 20.02
N THR A 630 11.68 -0.32 19.97
CA THR A 630 12.48 -0.27 18.75
C THR A 630 12.33 -1.62 18.07
N ALA A 631 12.00 -1.62 16.79
CA ALA A 631 12.01 -2.81 15.94
C ALA A 631 13.29 -3.64 16.19
N PRO A 632 13.22 -4.96 16.41
CA PRO A 632 14.43 -5.75 16.44
C PRO A 632 14.92 -5.93 15.01
N SER A 633 16.02 -5.25 14.71
CA SER A 633 17.00 -5.73 13.75
C SER A 633 17.33 -7.19 14.06
N ILE A 634 17.28 -8.01 13.02
CA ILE A 634 17.68 -9.41 13.04
C ILE A 634 19.16 -9.49 13.48
N VAL A 635 19.43 -10.14 14.61
CA VAL A 635 20.77 -10.55 15.01
C VAL A 635 20.85 -12.06 14.78
N PHE A 636 21.73 -12.49 13.88
CA PHE A 636 22.08 -13.90 13.69
C PHE A 636 23.11 -14.32 14.75
N PRO A 637 23.05 -15.54 15.30
CA PRO A 637 24.17 -16.13 16.04
C PRO A 637 25.31 -16.45 15.06
N GLU A 638 26.54 -16.07 15.42
CA GLU A 638 27.76 -16.50 14.78
C GLU A 638 27.94 -18.03 14.98
N ASP A 639 28.03 -18.77 13.87
CA ASP A 639 28.51 -20.15 13.89
C ASP A 639 30.01 -20.16 14.19
N GLN A 640 30.38 -20.61 15.39
CA GLN A 640 31.72 -21.11 15.68
C GLN A 640 31.75 -22.64 15.58
N ASP A 641 32.85 -23.13 15.00
CA ASP A 641 33.40 -24.48 15.00
C ASP A 641 32.92 -25.50 13.93
N SER A 642 33.51 -25.38 12.74
CA SER A 642 33.83 -26.54 11.90
C SER A 642 35.30 -26.94 12.09
N ALA A 643 35.53 -27.97 12.92
CA ALA A 643 36.80 -28.68 12.99
C ALA A 643 37.09 -29.43 11.68
N THR A 644 38.28 -29.18 11.14
CA THR A 644 38.81 -29.72 9.89
C THR A 644 39.09 -31.23 9.96
N GLY A 645 38.40 -32.01 9.10
CA GLY A 645 38.67 -33.43 8.85
C GLY A 645 39.14 -33.68 7.41
N LYS A 646 40.47 -33.73 7.25
CA LYS A 646 41.30 -34.36 6.20
C LYS A 646 40.65 -34.84 4.88
N ARG A 647 41.11 -34.25 3.76
CA ARG A 647 41.19 -34.87 2.43
C ARG A 647 42.11 -36.10 2.43
N PRO A 648 41.87 -37.05 1.51
CA PRO A 648 42.95 -37.69 0.77
C PRO A 648 42.83 -37.41 -0.73
N THR A 649 44.00 -37.21 -1.32
CA THR A 649 44.31 -37.07 -2.75
C THR A 649 44.56 -38.44 -3.40
N SER A 650 44.07 -38.65 -4.63
CA SER A 650 44.66 -39.52 -5.69
C SER A 650 43.69 -39.53 -6.88
N SER A 651 43.96 -38.87 -8.01
CA SER A 651 44.81 -39.26 -9.16
C SER A 651 44.10 -40.14 -10.21
N GLY A 652 44.10 -39.65 -11.46
CA GLY A 652 43.87 -40.40 -12.71
C GLY A 652 42.39 -40.66 -13.05
N SER A 653 41.92 -40.70 -14.30
CA SER A 653 42.52 -40.56 -15.63
C SER A 653 41.37 -40.58 -16.66
N SER A 654 41.57 -39.89 -17.78
CA SER A 654 41.07 -40.21 -19.13
C SER A 654 39.59 -40.60 -19.36
N GLY A 655 38.93 -39.79 -20.19
CA GLY A 655 37.67 -40.07 -20.87
C GLY A 655 37.21 -38.85 -21.63
#